data_AF-A0A5P8JZB0-F1
#
_entry.id   AF-A0A5P8JZB0-F1
#
_cell.length_a   1.000
_cell.length_b   1.000
_cell.length_c   1.000
_cell.angle_alpha   90.00
_cell.angle_beta   90.00
_cell.angle_gamma   90.00
#
_symmetry.space_group_name_H-M   'P 1'
#
loop_
_entity.id
_entity.type
_entity.pdbx_description
1 polymer ?
#
loop_
_entity_poly.entity_id
_entity_poly.type
_entity_poly.pdbx_seq_one_letter_code
_entity_poly.pdbx_strand_id
1 'polypeptide(L)'
;MTGSGVEPGVVDPLGETLAAAVRRAGARSGGVYLLDPTESVVGLIALCGIPVDAFAPWWRAPFSVHGPTQDAVRNERLVWVSSLDELARSYPRVAASIPYQVAFAVVPLRDVRHCRGALLLMWPPGRSPRLSRREREDIVAGAGRIARVLDAAAHPPVIPDRPRFVRPHHAEPRPRSGLAAAQLVERLPLGALGLDLGGCVTYMNAAAADLLGSPVERLVGTQPWKSLTWLDNIAYMDAYRTAVSSREPVALTVLRPPDQWLDLRLHTDDTGTSVLIAPDPTTRPPGARPTFTGTPSHSRIHLLMALAAALTETLGVQDVVDLVAERILPAFGAHGMIMSTADADRIQIIGHRGYDPAVIEQFDGLPTDADLTPAGRTLTTGASSFFADRGELSRLYPRAPQITDKHAWAFLPLLSSGHPIGCLLLAYNEPHPFTAAERSILTPLAGLIAQALDRARLYDAQHNLAHALQQTLLPHALPTVTGLDVAARYLPASHGMDIGGDFYDLIRLTDTTAAAVIGDVQGHDMTAAALMGQVRMAVHSHATAGATPDQVLTRTDRDLADLHASRFVSCLYAHLDLARHQVTLASAGHPPPLLRHPDHRTHPVHICPGPPLGIGIGTPAYPLTTLSLGPETLLALYTDGLVEDPGSDITGTIADLAEHLGTSGDLPLHQLVDSLVQHTRRTDDIALLLLRPHAGTAPHIGSSGQT
;
A
#
# COMPACT_ATOMS: atom_id res chain seq x y z
N MET A 1 -26.04 4.77 28.39
CA MET A 1 -26.67 6.03 28.84
C MET A 1 -27.71 6.44 27.81
N THR A 2 -28.93 6.66 28.30
CA THR A 2 -30.14 7.02 27.57
C THR A 2 -30.12 8.47 27.09
N GLY A 3 -30.59 8.70 25.86
CA GLY A 3 -31.26 9.91 25.36
C GLY A 3 -30.72 11.30 25.70
N SER A 4 -30.15 11.97 24.70
CA SER A 4 -30.34 13.42 24.55
C SER A 4 -31.38 13.65 23.46
N GLY A 5 -32.61 13.94 23.87
CA GLY A 5 -33.64 14.44 22.97
C GLY A 5 -33.18 15.73 22.33
N VAL A 6 -33.23 15.79 21.00
CA VAL A 6 -33.20 17.05 20.27
C VAL A 6 -34.44 17.83 20.69
N GLU A 7 -34.25 19.02 21.24
CA GLU A 7 -35.36 19.93 21.56
C GLU A 7 -36.26 20.11 20.33
N PRO A 8 -37.59 19.93 20.46
CA PRO A 8 -38.52 20.19 19.37
C PRO A 8 -38.64 21.71 19.20
N GLY A 9 -37.88 22.29 18.26
CA GLY A 9 -37.98 23.71 17.93
C GLY A 9 -36.81 24.33 17.18
N VAL A 10 -35.64 23.68 17.12
CA VAL A 10 -34.52 24.19 16.33
C VAL A 10 -34.74 23.83 14.87
N VAL A 11 -35.11 24.82 14.05
CA VAL A 11 -35.16 24.69 12.58
C VAL A 11 -33.79 24.17 12.12
N ASP A 12 -33.79 23.13 11.28
CA ASP A 12 -32.57 22.54 10.69
C ASP A 12 -32.49 22.91 9.21
N PRO A 13 -31.96 24.10 8.86
CA PRO A 13 -32.01 24.59 7.50
C PRO A 13 -31.17 23.73 6.56
N LEU A 14 -30.07 23.14 7.07
CA LEU A 14 -29.19 22.28 6.29
C LEU A 14 -29.85 20.94 5.97
N GLY A 15 -30.44 20.27 6.96
CA GLY A 15 -31.14 19.01 6.73
C GLY A 15 -32.38 19.16 5.86
N GLU A 16 -33.17 20.21 6.06
CA GLU A 16 -34.33 20.48 5.20
C GLU A 16 -33.91 20.73 3.75
N THR A 17 -32.84 21.51 3.55
CA THR A 17 -32.32 21.81 2.22
C THR A 17 -31.71 20.57 1.56
N LEU A 18 -31.02 19.70 2.33
CA LEU A 18 -30.47 18.43 1.85
C LEU A 18 -31.60 17.48 1.43
N ALA A 19 -32.61 17.29 2.27
CA ALA A 19 -33.77 16.45 1.94
C ALA A 19 -34.52 16.98 0.70
N ALA A 20 -34.61 18.31 0.54
CA ALA A 20 -35.18 18.93 -0.65
C ALA A 20 -34.32 18.74 -1.90
N ALA A 21 -32.99 18.78 -1.78
CA ALA A 21 -32.06 18.53 -2.88
C ALA A 21 -32.13 17.07 -3.35
N VAL A 22 -32.14 16.11 -2.41
CA VAL A 22 -32.32 14.67 -2.69
C VAL A 22 -33.62 14.45 -3.45
N ARG A 23 -34.74 15.00 -2.95
CA ARG A 23 -36.06 14.87 -3.59
C ARG A 23 -36.12 15.48 -4.99
N ARG A 24 -35.62 16.71 -5.17
CA ARG A 24 -35.69 17.42 -6.46
C ARG A 24 -34.83 16.76 -7.54
N ALA A 25 -33.67 16.23 -7.17
CA ALA A 25 -32.81 15.49 -8.09
C ALA A 25 -33.31 14.06 -8.35
N GLY A 26 -34.40 13.63 -7.71
CA GLY A 26 -34.90 12.26 -7.75
C GLY A 26 -33.90 11.24 -7.20
N ALA A 27 -32.99 11.68 -6.33
CA ALA A 27 -32.01 10.85 -5.64
C ALA A 27 -32.70 10.07 -4.51
N ARG A 28 -32.18 8.87 -4.22
CA ARG A 28 -32.63 8.08 -3.06
C ARG A 28 -32.02 8.59 -1.77
N SER A 29 -30.80 9.08 -1.88
CA SER A 29 -30.03 9.56 -0.73
C SER A 29 -29.02 10.60 -1.18
N GLY A 30 -28.46 11.30 -0.20
CA GLY A 30 -27.43 12.30 -0.46
C GLY A 30 -26.74 12.76 0.81
N GLY A 31 -25.58 13.37 0.65
CA GLY A 31 -24.77 13.83 1.77
C GLY A 31 -24.04 15.12 1.44
N VAL A 32 -23.62 15.83 2.48
CA VAL A 32 -22.86 17.08 2.36
C VAL A 32 -21.47 16.86 2.94
N TYR A 33 -20.45 17.05 2.10
CA TYR A 33 -19.05 16.99 2.46
C TYR A 33 -18.46 18.39 2.59
N LEU A 34 -17.60 18.60 3.58
CA LEU A 34 -16.76 19.78 3.73
C LEU A 34 -15.28 19.39 3.70
N LEU A 35 -14.46 20.25 3.12
CA LEU A 35 -13.01 20.22 3.24
C LEU A 35 -12.63 20.95 4.53
N ASP A 36 -11.75 20.35 5.33
CA ASP A 36 -11.24 21.02 6.52
C ASP A 36 -10.41 22.30 6.17
N PRO A 37 -10.19 23.22 7.11
CA PRO A 37 -9.44 24.45 6.86
C PRO A 37 -7.95 24.24 6.52
N THR A 38 -7.38 23.08 6.88
CA THR A 38 -6.00 22.69 6.57
C THR A 38 -5.86 22.00 5.21
N GLU A 39 -6.97 21.89 4.46
CA GLU A 39 -7.12 21.14 3.21
C GLU A 39 -6.62 19.68 3.28
N SER A 40 -6.68 19.07 4.46
CA SER A 40 -6.10 17.74 4.71
C SER A 40 -7.12 16.61 4.61
N VAL A 41 -8.36 16.86 5.02
CA VAL A 41 -9.45 15.88 5.09
C VAL A 41 -10.74 16.44 4.51
N VAL A 42 -11.45 15.60 3.75
CA VAL A 42 -12.85 15.84 3.39
C VAL A 42 -13.74 15.01 4.32
N GLY A 43 -14.66 15.68 5.00
CA GLY A 43 -15.53 15.08 6.01
C GLY A 43 -17.02 15.26 5.73
N LEU A 44 -17.79 14.21 5.94
CA LEU A 44 -19.25 14.18 5.79
C LEU A 44 -19.90 14.82 7.02
N ILE A 45 -20.67 15.90 6.82
CA ILE A 45 -21.33 16.60 7.92
C ILE A 45 -22.80 16.19 8.10
N ALA A 46 -23.46 15.79 7.02
CA ALA A 46 -24.86 15.39 7.02
C ALA A 46 -25.13 14.33 5.94
N LEU A 47 -26.00 13.38 6.26
CA LEU A 47 -26.42 12.30 5.36
C LEU A 47 -27.94 12.12 5.42
N CYS A 48 -28.58 12.02 4.27
CA CYS A 48 -30.02 11.85 4.11
C CYS A 48 -30.33 10.53 3.40
N GLY A 49 -31.26 9.75 3.95
CA GLY A 49 -31.83 8.55 3.30
C GLY A 49 -31.03 7.25 3.46
N ILE A 50 -29.87 7.26 4.13
CA ILE A 50 -29.09 6.06 4.46
C ILE A 50 -28.65 6.13 5.93
N PRO A 51 -28.70 5.03 6.71
CA PRO A 51 -28.16 4.99 8.06
C PRO A 51 -26.70 5.45 8.10
N VAL A 52 -26.37 6.39 8.98
CA VAL A 52 -25.04 7.01 9.04
C VAL A 52 -23.93 5.98 9.24
N ASP A 53 -24.17 4.95 10.05
CA ASP A 53 -23.20 3.90 10.37
C ASP A 53 -22.89 2.97 9.18
N ALA A 54 -23.84 2.82 8.24
CA ALA A 54 -23.60 2.10 6.99
C ALA A 54 -22.63 2.85 6.05
N PHE A 55 -22.33 4.11 6.38
CA PHE A 55 -21.43 4.98 5.62
C PHE A 55 -20.13 5.32 6.38
N ALA A 56 -19.87 4.66 7.52
CA ALA A 56 -18.75 4.94 8.43
C ALA A 56 -17.37 5.02 7.76
N PRO A 57 -16.99 4.12 6.82
CA PRO A 57 -15.69 4.19 6.16
C PRO A 57 -15.46 5.47 5.34
N TRP A 58 -16.52 6.20 4.98
CA TRP A 58 -16.45 7.42 4.16
C TRP A 58 -16.84 8.69 4.91
N TRP A 59 -16.95 8.64 6.24
CA TRP A 59 -17.20 9.84 7.03
C TRP A 59 -16.07 10.84 6.91
N ARG A 60 -14.83 10.35 6.82
CA ARG A 60 -13.62 11.17 6.66
C ARG A 60 -12.69 10.46 5.69
N ALA A 61 -12.15 11.21 4.73
CA ALA A 61 -11.16 10.71 3.80
C ALA A 61 -10.06 11.76 3.58
N PRO A 62 -8.77 11.37 3.49
CA PRO A 62 -7.72 12.30 3.16
C PRO A 62 -7.99 12.99 1.82
N PHE A 63 -7.75 14.30 1.75
CA PHE A 63 -7.94 15.08 0.52
C PHE A 63 -6.84 14.81 -0.52
N SER A 64 -5.69 14.26 -0.10
CA SER A 64 -4.59 13.84 -0.97
C SER A 64 -4.97 12.64 -1.87
N VAL A 65 -5.94 11.82 -1.48
CA VAL A 65 -6.35 10.63 -2.22
C VAL A 65 -7.22 10.99 -3.43
N HIS A 66 -7.00 10.29 -4.55
CA HIS A 66 -7.87 10.39 -5.72
C HIS A 66 -9.22 9.70 -5.47
N GLY A 67 -10.26 10.51 -5.32
CA GLY A 67 -11.63 10.08 -5.12
C GLY A 67 -12.62 11.05 -5.77
N PRO A 68 -13.87 10.63 -6.00
CA PRO A 68 -14.84 11.43 -6.75
C PRO A 68 -15.22 12.73 -6.03
N THR A 69 -15.27 12.72 -4.69
CA THR A 69 -15.50 13.93 -3.90
C THR A 69 -14.31 14.87 -3.95
N GLN A 70 -13.09 14.34 -3.80
CA GLN A 70 -11.85 15.11 -3.89
C GLN A 70 -11.69 15.74 -5.28
N ASP A 71 -11.94 14.99 -6.34
CA ASP A 71 -11.87 15.46 -7.72
C ASP A 71 -12.92 16.54 -8.04
N ALA A 72 -14.14 16.39 -7.51
CA ALA A 72 -15.19 17.38 -7.70
C ALA A 72 -14.84 18.72 -7.04
N VAL A 73 -14.25 18.67 -5.84
CA VAL A 73 -13.80 19.86 -5.08
C VAL A 73 -12.54 20.47 -5.68
N ARG A 74 -11.55 19.64 -6.04
CA ARG A 74 -10.24 20.07 -6.58
C ARG A 74 -10.36 20.71 -7.95
N ASN A 75 -11.17 20.12 -8.83
CA ASN A 75 -11.33 20.57 -10.22
C ASN A 75 -12.60 21.42 -10.44
N GLU A 76 -13.32 21.73 -9.36
CA GLU A 76 -14.59 22.48 -9.37
C GLU A 76 -15.60 22.00 -10.43
N ARG A 77 -15.70 20.69 -10.64
CA ARG A 77 -16.57 20.11 -11.68
C ARG A 77 -17.52 19.07 -11.11
N LEU A 78 -18.70 18.96 -11.70
CA LEU A 78 -19.62 17.86 -11.43
C LEU A 78 -18.99 16.55 -11.92
N VAL A 79 -18.86 15.59 -11.01
CA VAL A 79 -18.47 14.20 -11.28
C VAL A 79 -19.75 13.36 -11.33
N TRP A 80 -19.96 12.66 -12.44
CA TRP A 80 -21.06 11.72 -12.62
C TRP A 80 -20.49 10.33 -12.79
N VAL A 81 -21.01 9.37 -12.03
CA VAL A 81 -20.66 7.96 -12.16
C VAL A 81 -21.96 7.17 -12.27
N SER A 82 -22.17 6.56 -13.44
CA SER A 82 -23.40 5.86 -13.79
C SER A 82 -23.43 4.39 -13.39
N SER A 83 -22.25 3.78 -13.23
CA SER A 83 -22.10 2.37 -12.92
C SER A 83 -20.84 2.07 -12.09
N LEU A 84 -20.81 0.89 -11.48
CA LEU A 84 -19.65 0.41 -10.74
C LEU A 84 -18.44 0.18 -11.66
N ASP A 85 -18.64 -0.18 -12.93
CA ASP A 85 -17.54 -0.34 -13.90
C ASP A 85 -16.89 0.99 -14.29
N GLU A 86 -17.69 2.05 -14.38
CA GLU A 86 -17.17 3.41 -14.54
C GLU A 86 -16.44 3.85 -13.28
N LEU A 87 -16.98 3.54 -12.10
CA LEU A 87 -16.33 3.81 -10.83
C LEU A 87 -14.99 3.08 -10.67
N ALA A 88 -14.93 1.80 -11.03
CA ALA A 88 -13.74 0.97 -10.92
C ALA A 88 -12.64 1.43 -11.89
N ARG A 89 -13.01 1.95 -13.06
CA ARG A 89 -12.05 2.51 -14.02
C ARG A 89 -11.50 3.87 -13.59
N SER A 90 -12.36 4.76 -13.10
CA SER A 90 -11.95 6.14 -12.79
C SER A 90 -11.48 6.33 -11.35
N TYR A 91 -11.96 5.51 -10.41
CA TYR A 91 -11.66 5.60 -8.98
C TYR A 91 -11.54 4.20 -8.33
N PRO A 92 -10.52 3.39 -8.71
CA PRO A 92 -10.40 1.99 -8.28
C PRO A 92 -10.40 1.79 -6.76
N ARG A 93 -9.69 2.65 -6.02
CA ARG A 93 -9.61 2.60 -4.55
C ARG A 93 -10.97 2.83 -3.86
N VAL A 94 -11.79 3.71 -4.44
CA VAL A 94 -13.13 4.03 -3.92
C VAL A 94 -14.10 2.90 -4.29
N ALA A 95 -14.03 2.40 -5.52
CA ALA A 95 -14.81 1.25 -5.98
C ALA A 95 -14.63 0.00 -5.11
N ALA A 96 -13.39 -0.26 -4.67
CA ALA A 96 -13.05 -1.41 -3.82
C ALA A 96 -13.70 -1.37 -2.43
N SER A 97 -14.05 -0.18 -1.95
CA SER A 97 -14.64 0.00 -0.62
C SER A 97 -16.18 -0.05 -0.64
N ILE A 98 -16.83 0.25 -1.77
CA ILE A 98 -18.27 0.50 -1.83
C ILE A 98 -19.06 -0.82 -1.96
N PRO A 99 -19.94 -1.15 -0.99
CA PRO A 99 -20.58 -2.46 -0.90
C PRO A 99 -21.76 -2.67 -1.86
N TYR A 100 -22.17 -1.67 -2.67
CA TYR A 100 -23.40 -1.72 -3.47
C TYR A 100 -23.25 -1.08 -4.86
N GLN A 101 -24.03 -1.53 -5.84
CA GLN A 101 -24.13 -0.88 -7.13
C GLN A 101 -24.98 0.40 -7.01
N VAL A 102 -24.35 1.57 -7.04
CA VAL A 102 -25.03 2.87 -6.96
C VAL A 102 -24.52 3.79 -8.08
N ALA A 103 -25.44 4.50 -8.72
CA ALA A 103 -25.08 5.64 -9.56
C ALA A 103 -25.04 6.88 -8.66
N PHE A 104 -24.06 7.76 -8.84
CA PHE A 104 -23.95 8.94 -7.99
C PHE A 104 -23.37 10.14 -8.74
N ALA A 105 -23.72 11.32 -8.21
CA ALA A 105 -23.22 12.60 -8.66
C ALA A 105 -22.56 13.29 -7.46
N VAL A 106 -21.36 13.82 -7.67
CA VAL A 106 -20.74 14.74 -6.74
C VAL A 106 -20.58 16.09 -7.41
N VAL A 107 -21.15 17.12 -6.80
CA VAL A 107 -21.12 18.49 -7.32
C VAL A 107 -20.49 19.41 -6.27
N PRO A 108 -19.51 20.24 -6.63
CA PRO A 108 -18.88 21.16 -5.69
C PRO A 108 -19.87 22.22 -5.21
N LEU A 109 -19.74 22.60 -3.94
CA LEU A 109 -20.42 23.75 -3.37
C LEU A 109 -19.64 25.00 -3.76
N ARG A 110 -20.16 25.75 -4.74
CA ARG A 110 -19.56 26.99 -5.25
C ARG A 110 -20.01 28.19 -4.42
N ASP A 111 -19.20 29.25 -4.46
CA ASP A 111 -19.50 30.58 -3.91
C ASP A 111 -19.62 30.67 -2.37
N VAL A 112 -19.12 29.66 -1.63
CA VAL A 112 -19.10 29.65 -0.17
C VAL A 112 -17.88 30.41 0.36
N ARG A 113 -18.08 31.38 1.26
CA ARG A 113 -17.03 32.30 1.74
C ARG A 113 -16.01 31.65 2.68
N HIS A 114 -16.42 30.63 3.42
CA HIS A 114 -15.64 30.09 4.55
C HIS A 114 -15.46 28.57 4.54
N CYS A 115 -16.06 27.82 3.60
CA CYS A 115 -15.96 26.36 3.55
C CYS A 115 -16.02 25.82 2.12
N ARG A 116 -15.01 25.07 1.69
CA ARG A 116 -15.07 24.29 0.43
C ARG A 116 -15.73 22.94 0.70
N GLY A 117 -16.45 22.39 -0.27
CA GLY A 117 -17.18 21.14 -0.05
C GLY A 117 -17.91 20.63 -1.28
N ALA A 118 -18.68 19.56 -1.11
CA ALA A 118 -19.46 18.96 -2.18
C ALA A 118 -20.80 18.42 -1.69
N LEU A 119 -21.80 18.42 -2.58
CA LEU A 119 -23.04 17.69 -2.42
C LEU A 119 -22.91 16.35 -3.16
N LEU A 120 -23.07 15.26 -2.42
CA LEU A 120 -23.20 13.89 -2.93
C LEU A 120 -24.69 13.57 -3.10
N LEU A 121 -25.08 13.02 -4.24
CA LEU A 121 -26.41 12.48 -4.50
C LEU A 121 -26.28 11.07 -5.08
N MET A 122 -27.13 10.16 -4.62
CA MET A 122 -27.05 8.74 -4.95
C MET A 122 -28.38 8.19 -5.45
N TRP A 123 -28.28 7.29 -6.42
CA TRP A 123 -29.38 6.66 -7.15
C TRP A 123 -29.18 5.15 -7.24
N PRO A 124 -30.28 4.40 -7.47
CA PRO A 124 -30.18 2.99 -7.82
C PRO A 124 -29.36 2.76 -9.10
N PRO A 125 -28.86 1.54 -9.30
CA PRO A 125 -28.15 1.17 -10.51
C PRO A 125 -29.06 1.19 -11.74
N GLY A 126 -28.48 1.19 -12.94
CA GLY A 126 -29.23 1.19 -14.21
C GLY A 126 -29.58 2.57 -14.76
N ARG A 127 -28.88 3.63 -14.33
CA ARG A 127 -29.02 4.98 -14.89
C ARG A 127 -28.29 5.12 -16.23
N SER A 128 -28.71 6.10 -17.03
CA SER A 128 -28.01 6.48 -18.26
C SER A 128 -26.56 6.91 -17.96
N PRO A 129 -25.58 6.57 -18.83
CA PRO A 129 -24.20 7.05 -18.72
C PRO A 129 -24.06 8.58 -18.79
N ARG A 130 -25.08 9.26 -19.32
CA ARG A 130 -25.10 10.73 -19.43
C ARG A 130 -26.32 11.30 -18.71
N LEU A 131 -26.07 12.29 -17.86
CA LEU A 131 -27.11 13.12 -17.25
C LEU A 131 -27.79 13.99 -18.31
N SER A 132 -29.11 14.11 -18.24
CA SER A 132 -29.83 15.11 -19.02
C SER A 132 -29.51 16.53 -18.55
N ARG A 133 -29.72 17.52 -19.42
CA ARG A 133 -29.52 18.94 -19.07
C ARG A 133 -30.34 19.34 -17.83
N ARG A 134 -31.58 18.88 -17.74
CA ARG A 134 -32.48 19.16 -16.62
C ARG A 134 -31.98 18.56 -15.31
N GLU A 135 -31.57 17.29 -15.31
CA GLU A 135 -30.99 16.65 -14.11
C GLU A 135 -29.73 17.38 -13.64
N ARG A 136 -28.88 17.81 -14.57
CA ARG A 136 -27.68 18.59 -14.25
C ARG A 136 -28.03 19.93 -13.61
N GLU A 137 -29.01 20.64 -14.16
CA GLU A 137 -29.51 21.91 -13.61
C GLU A 137 -30.11 21.72 -12.21
N ASP A 138 -30.87 20.65 -11.98
CA ASP A 138 -31.47 20.34 -10.67
C ASP A 138 -30.41 20.01 -9.60
N ILE A 139 -29.37 19.24 -9.96
CA ILE A 139 -28.24 18.89 -9.09
C ILE A 139 -27.45 20.15 -8.70
N VAL A 140 -27.08 20.99 -9.68
CA VAL A 140 -26.33 22.23 -9.46
C VAL A 140 -27.15 23.22 -8.63
N ALA A 141 -28.45 23.36 -8.92
CA ALA A 141 -29.33 24.21 -8.12
C ALA A 141 -29.49 23.70 -6.68
N GLY A 142 -29.41 22.38 -6.46
CA GLY A 142 -29.34 21.75 -5.13
C GLY A 142 -28.10 22.19 -4.35
N ALA A 143 -26.93 22.06 -4.97
CA ALA A 143 -25.65 22.49 -4.40
C ALA A 143 -25.65 23.99 -4.05
N GLY A 144 -26.14 24.85 -4.95
CA GLY A 144 -26.21 26.29 -4.71
C GLY A 144 -27.19 26.70 -3.59
N ARG A 145 -28.18 25.87 -3.25
CA ARG A 145 -29.03 26.09 -2.06
C ARG A 145 -28.32 25.69 -0.78
N ILE A 146 -27.60 24.56 -0.79
CA ILE A 146 -26.78 24.11 0.34
C ILE A 146 -25.69 25.13 0.65
N ALA A 147 -24.98 25.62 -0.37
CA ALA A 147 -23.96 26.66 -0.25
C ALA A 147 -24.49 27.90 0.50
N ARG A 148 -25.63 28.45 0.07
CA ARG A 148 -26.27 29.60 0.73
C ARG A 148 -26.65 29.38 2.19
N VAL A 149 -27.05 28.15 2.54
CA VAL A 149 -27.36 27.80 3.94
C VAL A 149 -26.09 27.76 4.78
N LEU A 150 -24.98 27.25 4.22
CA LEU A 150 -23.69 27.22 4.91
C LEU A 150 -23.11 28.63 5.08
N ASP A 151 -23.25 29.51 4.08
CA ASP A 151 -22.81 30.92 4.16
C ASP A 151 -23.64 31.76 5.14
N ALA A 152 -24.93 31.45 5.29
CA ALA A 152 -25.80 32.15 6.23
C ALA A 152 -25.59 31.71 7.69
N ALA A 153 -24.80 30.65 7.94
CA ALA A 153 -24.51 30.18 9.28
C ALA A 153 -23.58 31.15 10.03
N ALA A 154 -23.91 31.45 11.28
CA ALA A 154 -23.14 32.38 12.11
C ALA A 154 -21.70 31.91 12.40
N HIS A 155 -21.44 30.61 12.33
CA HIS A 155 -20.13 30.01 12.50
C HIS A 155 -19.86 28.99 11.38
N PRO A 156 -18.61 28.87 10.91
CA PRO A 156 -18.26 27.87 9.91
C PRO A 156 -18.52 26.46 10.48
N PRO A 157 -19.25 25.61 9.74
CA PRO A 157 -19.53 24.25 10.17
C PRO A 157 -18.23 23.42 10.28
N VAL A 158 -18.06 22.76 11.42
CA VAL A 158 -16.93 21.86 11.70
C VAL A 158 -17.30 20.44 11.31
N ILE A 159 -16.34 19.67 10.82
CA ILE A 159 -16.52 18.25 10.50
C ILE A 159 -16.74 17.47 11.80
N PRO A 160 -17.94 16.91 12.05
CA PRO A 160 -18.21 16.16 13.27
C PRO A 160 -17.54 14.78 13.24
N ASP A 161 -17.36 14.15 14.40
CA ASP A 161 -16.87 12.77 14.47
C ASP A 161 -17.91 11.74 13.99
N ARG A 162 -19.20 12.11 14.09
CA ARG A 162 -20.31 11.35 13.52
C ARG A 162 -21.20 12.29 12.69
N PRO A 163 -21.42 12.01 11.39
CA PRO A 163 -22.28 12.83 10.55
C PRO A 163 -23.71 12.87 11.09
N ARG A 164 -24.40 13.98 10.84
CA ARG A 164 -25.81 14.11 11.19
C ARG A 164 -26.68 13.27 10.27
N PHE A 165 -27.60 12.50 10.82
CA PHE A 165 -28.66 11.86 10.04
C PHE A 165 -29.81 12.84 9.78
N VAL A 166 -30.21 12.96 8.52
CA VAL A 166 -31.35 13.76 8.05
C VAL A 166 -32.43 12.81 7.59
N ARG A 167 -33.61 12.92 8.20
CA ARG A 167 -34.77 12.11 7.78
C ARG A 167 -35.30 12.63 6.44
N PRO A 168 -35.53 11.76 5.45
CA PRO A 168 -36.28 12.15 4.27
C PRO A 168 -37.68 12.58 4.69
N HIS A 169 -38.09 13.80 4.32
CA HIS A 169 -39.40 14.34 4.70
C HIS A 169 -40.50 13.62 3.91
N HIS A 170 -41.39 12.90 4.61
CA HIS A 170 -42.57 12.25 4.03
C HIS A 170 -43.84 12.89 4.60
N ALA A 171 -44.90 12.98 3.78
CA ALA A 171 -46.22 13.33 4.26
C ALA A 171 -46.73 12.22 5.19
N GLU A 172 -47.00 12.53 6.46
CA GLU A 172 -47.57 11.55 7.39
C GLU A 172 -48.94 11.04 6.90
N PRO A 173 -49.16 9.72 6.85
CA PRO A 173 -50.49 9.19 6.63
C PRO A 173 -51.37 9.49 7.86
N ARG A 174 -52.59 9.98 7.64
CA ARG A 174 -53.54 10.33 8.72
C ARG A 174 -53.78 9.15 9.69
N PRO A 175 -53.80 9.38 11.02
CA PRO A 175 -53.77 8.32 12.05
C PRO A 175 -55.01 7.40 12.15
N ARG A 176 -56.08 7.62 11.38
CA ARG A 176 -57.26 6.75 11.36
C ARG A 176 -57.07 5.44 10.56
N SER A 177 -56.04 5.33 9.72
CA SER A 177 -55.78 4.14 8.91
C SER A 177 -54.88 3.09 9.59
N GLY A 178 -54.04 3.47 10.56
CA GLY A 178 -53.05 2.58 11.18
C GLY A 178 -53.67 1.44 12.01
N LEU A 179 -54.65 1.75 12.87
CA LEU A 179 -55.33 0.74 13.69
C LEU A 179 -56.14 -0.24 12.83
N ALA A 180 -56.79 0.26 11.77
CA ALA A 180 -57.55 -0.57 10.83
C ALA A 180 -56.64 -1.49 9.99
N ALA A 181 -55.45 -1.01 9.61
CA ALA A 181 -54.43 -1.81 8.93
C ALA A 181 -53.86 -2.89 9.87
N ALA A 182 -53.55 -2.54 11.12
CA ALA A 182 -53.11 -3.52 12.13
C ALA A 182 -54.18 -4.60 12.35
N GLN A 183 -55.46 -4.23 12.53
CA GLN A 183 -56.57 -5.18 12.66
C GLN A 183 -56.81 -6.02 11.40
N LEU A 184 -56.45 -5.53 10.22
CA LEU A 184 -56.49 -6.31 8.98
C LEU A 184 -55.38 -7.37 8.97
N VAL A 185 -54.15 -6.99 9.29
CA VAL A 185 -52.99 -7.90 9.34
C VAL A 185 -53.12 -8.93 10.46
N GLU A 186 -53.76 -8.56 11.58
CA GLU A 186 -54.05 -9.47 12.70
C GLU A 186 -55.01 -10.60 12.32
N ARG A 187 -55.87 -10.38 11.32
CA ARG A 187 -56.82 -11.39 10.83
C ARG A 187 -56.23 -12.32 9.77
N LEU A 188 -55.03 -12.05 9.27
CA LEU A 188 -54.39 -12.88 8.26
C LEU A 188 -53.79 -14.14 8.90
N PRO A 189 -53.90 -15.32 8.26
CA PRO A 189 -53.28 -16.55 8.74
C PRO A 189 -51.75 -16.61 8.48
N LEU A 190 -51.15 -15.48 8.09
CA LEU A 190 -49.73 -15.33 7.80
C LEU A 190 -49.07 -14.50 8.89
N GLY A 191 -47.86 -14.90 9.30
CA GLY A 191 -47.06 -14.07 10.20
C GLY A 191 -46.58 -12.82 9.48
N ALA A 192 -46.74 -11.66 10.12
CA ALA A 192 -46.26 -10.38 9.63
C ALA A 192 -45.39 -9.72 10.70
N LEU A 193 -44.21 -9.28 10.29
CA LEU A 193 -43.21 -8.64 11.15
C LEU A 193 -42.68 -7.39 10.44
N GLY A 194 -42.76 -6.24 11.10
CA GLY A 194 -42.24 -4.96 10.61
C GLY A 194 -40.91 -4.64 11.28
N LEU A 195 -39.92 -4.21 10.51
CA LEU A 195 -38.61 -3.78 10.97
C LEU A 195 -38.39 -2.31 10.61
N ASP A 196 -37.82 -1.52 11.52
CA ASP A 196 -37.33 -0.18 11.18
C ASP A 196 -36.05 -0.22 10.34
N LEU A 197 -35.56 0.96 9.93
CA LEU A 197 -34.30 1.11 9.19
C LEU A 197 -33.06 0.61 9.96
N GLY A 198 -33.16 0.42 11.29
CA GLY A 198 -32.13 -0.19 12.13
C GLY A 198 -32.24 -1.71 12.26
N GLY A 199 -33.25 -2.32 11.63
CA GLY A 199 -33.54 -3.74 11.71
C GLY A 199 -34.21 -4.17 13.01
N CYS A 200 -34.69 -3.23 13.82
CA CYS A 200 -35.41 -3.52 15.06
C CYS A 200 -36.90 -3.77 14.77
N VAL A 201 -37.50 -4.76 15.42
CA VAL A 201 -38.92 -5.10 15.26
C VAL A 201 -39.78 -3.97 15.80
N THR A 202 -40.60 -3.37 14.94
CA THR A 202 -41.56 -2.31 15.28
C THR A 202 -42.99 -2.83 15.40
N TYR A 203 -43.30 -3.92 14.70
CA TYR A 203 -44.63 -4.53 14.68
C TYR A 203 -44.53 -6.04 14.50
N MET A 204 -45.46 -6.77 15.11
CA MET A 204 -45.59 -8.22 14.98
C MET A 204 -47.03 -8.63 15.28
N ASN A 205 -47.66 -9.43 14.41
CA ASN A 205 -49.01 -9.98 14.65
C ASN A 205 -48.96 -11.31 15.42
N ALA A 206 -50.11 -11.77 15.95
CA ALA A 206 -50.19 -13.03 16.70
C ALA A 206 -49.73 -14.24 15.88
N ALA A 207 -50.07 -14.31 14.60
CA ALA A 207 -49.64 -15.40 13.72
C ALA A 207 -48.10 -15.48 13.60
N ALA A 208 -47.39 -14.35 13.58
CA ALA A 208 -45.93 -14.34 13.62
C ALA A 208 -45.39 -14.83 14.98
N ALA A 209 -46.05 -14.50 16.09
CA ALA A 209 -45.67 -14.97 17.43
C ALA A 209 -45.76 -16.48 17.54
N ASP A 210 -46.84 -17.05 17.00
CA ASP A 210 -47.05 -18.50 16.98
C ASP A 210 -46.04 -19.20 16.07
N LEU A 211 -45.83 -18.69 14.85
CA LEU A 211 -44.91 -19.28 13.87
C LEU A 211 -43.44 -19.19 14.31
N LEU A 212 -43.02 -18.06 14.88
CA LEU A 212 -41.65 -17.88 15.38
C LEU A 212 -41.44 -18.53 16.76
N GLY A 213 -42.53 -18.80 17.49
CA GLY A 213 -42.49 -19.38 18.83
C GLY A 213 -41.91 -18.46 19.90
N SER A 214 -42.10 -17.15 19.73
CA SER A 214 -41.64 -16.15 20.69
C SER A 214 -42.72 -15.09 20.90
N PRO A 215 -42.99 -14.70 22.16
CA PRO A 215 -44.00 -13.69 22.45
C PRO A 215 -43.57 -12.32 21.91
N VAL A 216 -44.57 -11.49 21.56
CA VAL A 216 -44.37 -10.18 20.92
C VAL A 216 -43.47 -9.27 21.76
N GLU A 217 -43.63 -9.29 23.08
CA GLU A 217 -42.91 -8.45 24.04
C GLU A 217 -41.41 -8.72 24.05
N ARG A 218 -40.99 -9.92 23.64
CA ARG A 218 -39.57 -10.30 23.58
C ARG A 218 -38.90 -9.82 22.28
N LEU A 219 -39.67 -9.67 21.21
CA LEU A 219 -39.15 -9.35 19.89
C LEU A 219 -39.23 -7.86 19.57
N VAL A 220 -40.33 -7.19 19.94
CA VAL A 220 -40.51 -5.75 19.68
C VAL A 220 -39.38 -4.94 20.35
N GLY A 221 -38.79 -4.03 19.59
CA GLY A 221 -37.64 -3.21 20.00
C GLY A 221 -36.27 -3.91 19.92
N THR A 222 -36.24 -5.19 19.54
CA THR A 222 -35.00 -5.96 19.36
C THR A 222 -34.79 -6.34 17.90
N GLN A 223 -33.57 -6.74 17.53
CA GLN A 223 -33.30 -7.31 16.21
C GLN A 223 -33.69 -8.81 16.22
N PRO A 224 -34.35 -9.33 15.18
CA PRO A 224 -34.87 -10.70 15.16
C PRO A 224 -33.83 -11.77 15.55
N TRP A 225 -32.62 -11.68 15.04
CA TRP A 225 -31.52 -12.64 15.31
C TRP A 225 -30.96 -12.57 16.74
N LYS A 226 -31.12 -11.44 17.44
CA LYS A 226 -30.72 -11.33 18.86
C LYS A 226 -31.67 -12.09 19.78
N SER A 227 -32.95 -12.11 19.43
CA SER A 227 -34.01 -12.75 20.23
C SER A 227 -34.31 -14.17 19.76
N LEU A 228 -34.07 -14.47 18.48
CA LEU A 228 -34.24 -15.77 17.83
C LEU A 228 -32.87 -16.23 17.31
N THR A 229 -32.10 -16.89 18.17
CA THR A 229 -30.72 -17.32 17.84
C THR A 229 -30.63 -18.29 16.66
N TRP A 230 -31.71 -19.00 16.34
CA TRP A 230 -31.78 -19.86 15.15
C TRP A 230 -31.90 -19.08 13.82
N LEU A 231 -32.28 -17.79 13.87
CA LEU A 231 -32.20 -16.86 12.74
C LEU A 231 -30.83 -16.19 12.63
N ASP A 232 -29.94 -16.34 13.62
CA ASP A 232 -28.57 -15.82 13.57
C ASP A 232 -27.68 -16.71 12.69
N ASN A 233 -27.99 -16.75 11.41
CA ASN A 233 -27.31 -17.56 10.41
C ASN A 233 -27.08 -16.79 9.10
N ILE A 234 -26.10 -17.25 8.33
CA ILE A 234 -25.65 -16.58 7.09
C ILE A 234 -26.81 -16.44 6.08
N ALA A 235 -27.68 -17.44 5.96
CA ALA A 235 -28.77 -17.40 4.97
C ALA A 235 -29.76 -16.26 5.26
N TYR A 236 -30.12 -16.05 6.53
CA TYR A 236 -30.98 -14.95 6.94
C TYR A 236 -30.28 -13.59 6.79
N MET A 237 -29.02 -13.48 7.24
CA MET A 237 -28.29 -12.21 7.18
C MET A 237 -27.98 -11.77 5.75
N ASP A 238 -27.63 -12.70 4.86
CA ASP A 238 -27.45 -12.40 3.43
C ASP A 238 -28.79 -12.00 2.81
N ALA A 239 -29.88 -12.72 3.09
CA ALA A 239 -31.20 -12.37 2.58
C ALA A 239 -31.67 -10.98 3.05
N TYR A 240 -31.47 -10.65 4.33
CA TYR A 240 -31.78 -9.33 4.89
C TYR A 240 -30.93 -8.23 4.23
N ARG A 241 -29.62 -8.42 4.13
CA ARG A 241 -28.72 -7.45 3.48
C ARG A 241 -29.03 -7.26 2.01
N THR A 242 -29.30 -8.34 1.28
CA THR A 242 -29.74 -8.30 -0.11
C THR A 242 -31.06 -7.55 -0.22
N ALA A 243 -32.06 -7.85 0.62
CA ALA A 243 -33.36 -7.16 0.59
C ALA A 243 -33.23 -5.66 0.88
N VAL A 244 -32.38 -5.27 1.84
CA VAL A 244 -32.16 -3.85 2.18
C VAL A 244 -31.41 -3.11 1.08
N SER A 245 -30.43 -3.76 0.42
CA SER A 245 -29.60 -3.13 -0.61
C SER A 245 -30.26 -3.09 -1.98
N SER A 246 -30.85 -4.20 -2.45
CA SER A 246 -31.51 -4.26 -3.76
C SER A 246 -32.90 -3.62 -3.72
N ARG A 247 -33.60 -3.70 -2.58
CA ARG A 247 -35.04 -3.41 -2.44
C ARG A 247 -35.94 -4.24 -3.36
N GLU A 248 -35.41 -5.36 -3.84
CA GLU A 248 -36.22 -6.38 -4.51
C GLU A 248 -36.79 -7.34 -3.45
N PRO A 249 -37.97 -7.94 -3.69
CA PRO A 249 -38.49 -8.97 -2.81
C PRO A 249 -37.52 -10.16 -2.72
N VAL A 250 -37.10 -10.50 -1.50
CA VAL A 250 -36.20 -11.63 -1.26
C VAL A 250 -36.95 -12.70 -0.47
N ALA A 251 -36.84 -13.96 -0.90
CA ALA A 251 -37.41 -15.10 -0.19
C ALA A 251 -36.30 -16.03 0.34
N LEU A 252 -36.46 -16.49 1.59
CA LEU A 252 -35.65 -17.56 2.15
C LEU A 252 -36.50 -18.55 2.93
N THR A 253 -36.09 -19.82 2.93
CA THR A 253 -36.69 -20.85 3.79
C THR A 253 -35.76 -21.12 4.97
N VAL A 254 -36.27 -21.10 6.20
CA VAL A 254 -35.52 -21.32 7.45
C VAL A 254 -36.14 -22.42 8.29
N LEU A 255 -35.33 -23.12 9.08
CA LEU A 255 -35.79 -24.13 10.03
C LEU A 255 -35.89 -23.51 11.43
N ARG A 256 -37.10 -23.47 11.99
CA ARG A 256 -37.33 -23.24 13.42
C ARG A 256 -37.23 -24.59 14.16
N PRO A 257 -36.30 -24.73 15.11
CA PRO A 257 -36.18 -25.96 15.90
C PRO A 257 -37.45 -26.28 16.73
N PRO A 258 -37.81 -27.58 16.94
CA PRO A 258 -37.05 -28.74 16.48
C PRO A 258 -37.20 -29.04 14.99
N ASP A 259 -38.39 -28.90 14.36
CA ASP A 259 -38.62 -29.40 12.98
C ASP A 259 -39.63 -28.57 12.14
N GLN A 260 -39.77 -27.25 12.40
CA GLN A 260 -40.75 -26.43 11.69
C GLN A 260 -40.10 -25.55 10.62
N TRP A 261 -40.33 -25.86 9.34
CA TRP A 261 -39.86 -25.04 8.22
C TRP A 261 -40.77 -23.83 7.99
N LEU A 262 -40.15 -22.66 7.80
CA LEU A 262 -40.82 -21.38 7.57
C LEU A 262 -40.26 -20.72 6.31
N ASP A 263 -41.14 -20.19 5.48
CA ASP A 263 -40.80 -19.30 4.37
C ASP A 263 -40.91 -17.84 4.82
N LEU A 264 -39.81 -17.12 4.69
CA LEU A 264 -39.71 -15.69 4.99
C LEU A 264 -39.59 -14.91 3.68
N ARG A 265 -40.45 -13.92 3.49
CA ARG A 265 -40.38 -12.98 2.35
C ARG A 265 -40.17 -11.57 2.85
N LEU A 266 -39.04 -10.99 2.49
CA LEU A 266 -38.61 -9.66 2.88
C LEU A 266 -38.93 -8.67 1.76
N HIS A 267 -39.62 -7.60 2.13
CA HIS A 267 -39.95 -6.47 1.25
C HIS A 267 -39.44 -5.20 1.93
N THR A 268 -38.49 -4.51 1.29
CA THR A 268 -37.84 -3.34 1.90
C THR A 268 -38.08 -2.10 1.06
N ASP A 269 -38.41 -0.99 1.73
CA ASP A 269 -38.52 0.32 1.13
C ASP A 269 -37.79 1.39 1.97
N ASP A 270 -38.11 2.67 1.75
CA ASP A 270 -37.52 3.80 2.46
C ASP A 270 -37.97 3.93 3.93
N THR A 271 -38.97 3.15 4.35
CA THR A 271 -39.60 3.23 5.69
C THR A 271 -39.21 2.07 6.61
N GLY A 272 -38.77 0.95 6.04
CA GLY A 272 -38.35 -0.22 6.80
C GLY A 272 -38.44 -1.51 5.98
N THR A 273 -38.38 -2.65 6.67
CA THR A 273 -38.52 -3.97 6.05
C THR A 273 -39.75 -4.68 6.60
N SER A 274 -40.65 -5.09 5.71
CA SER A 274 -41.76 -5.99 6.04
C SER A 274 -41.35 -7.43 5.76
N VAL A 275 -41.51 -8.30 6.75
CA VAL A 275 -41.25 -9.74 6.66
C VAL A 275 -42.56 -10.50 6.77
N LEU A 276 -42.90 -11.24 5.73
CA LEU A 276 -44.02 -12.17 5.72
C LEU A 276 -43.51 -13.58 6.02
N ILE A 277 -44.19 -14.28 6.91
CA ILE A 277 -43.80 -15.58 7.45
C ILE A 277 -44.93 -16.56 7.19
N ALA A 278 -44.64 -17.65 6.49
CA ALA A 278 -45.57 -18.75 6.25
C ALA A 278 -44.93 -20.08 6.62
N PRO A 279 -45.70 -21.10 7.02
CA PRO A 279 -45.18 -22.47 7.07
C PRO A 279 -44.81 -22.93 5.64
N ASP A 280 -43.66 -23.60 5.48
CA ASP A 280 -43.30 -24.24 4.21
C ASP A 280 -44.21 -25.48 4.01
N PRO A 281 -45.03 -25.55 2.95
CA PRO A 281 -45.93 -26.67 2.70
C PRO A 281 -45.20 -27.96 2.28
N THR A 282 -43.89 -27.92 2.04
CA THR A 282 -43.10 -29.08 1.62
C THR A 282 -42.49 -29.82 2.82
N THR A 283 -42.81 -31.10 2.98
CA THR A 283 -42.10 -31.99 3.93
C THR A 283 -40.68 -32.23 3.42
N ARG A 284 -39.71 -31.47 3.95
CA ARG A 284 -38.28 -31.66 3.65
C ARG A 284 -37.65 -32.68 4.61
N PRO A 285 -36.68 -33.49 4.15
CA PRO A 285 -36.03 -34.48 5.01
C PRO A 285 -35.29 -33.83 6.19
N PRO A 286 -35.19 -34.52 7.35
CA PRO A 286 -34.40 -34.05 8.48
C PRO A 286 -32.95 -33.75 8.06
N GLY A 287 -32.47 -32.53 8.32
CA GLY A 287 -31.13 -32.08 7.92
C GLY A 287 -31.03 -31.33 6.58
N ALA A 288 -32.15 -31.03 5.91
CA ALA A 288 -32.15 -30.09 4.79
C ALA A 288 -31.64 -28.70 5.24
N ARG A 289 -30.91 -28.00 4.37
CA ARG A 289 -30.35 -26.66 4.66
C ARG A 289 -31.30 -25.55 4.20
N PRO A 290 -31.25 -24.36 4.81
CA PRO A 290 -31.94 -23.17 4.31
C PRO A 290 -31.64 -22.95 2.83
N THR A 291 -32.67 -22.78 2.02
CA THR A 291 -32.55 -22.50 0.58
C THR A 291 -32.88 -21.04 0.31
N PHE A 292 -31.95 -20.35 -0.36
CA PHE A 292 -32.11 -18.98 -0.82
C PHE A 292 -32.57 -18.98 -2.28
N THR A 293 -33.70 -18.33 -2.58
CA THR A 293 -34.17 -18.10 -3.95
C THR A 293 -34.02 -16.62 -4.27
N GLY A 294 -32.78 -16.23 -4.53
CA GLY A 294 -32.35 -14.94 -5.07
C GLY A 294 -30.98 -15.16 -5.71
N THR A 295 -30.49 -14.23 -6.54
CA THR A 295 -29.13 -14.31 -7.11
C THR A 295 -28.09 -14.17 -5.98
N PRO A 296 -27.38 -15.24 -5.59
CA PRO A 296 -26.21 -15.10 -4.74
C PRO A 296 -25.04 -14.65 -5.64
N SER A 297 -24.00 -14.02 -5.06
CA SER A 297 -22.65 -13.95 -5.67
C SER A 297 -22.20 -12.68 -6.43
N HIS A 298 -22.30 -11.47 -5.84
CA HIS A 298 -21.47 -10.35 -6.32
C HIS A 298 -20.43 -9.85 -5.29
N SER A 299 -20.74 -9.78 -3.99
CA SER A 299 -19.80 -9.24 -2.98
C SER A 299 -18.49 -10.06 -2.81
N ARG A 300 -18.52 -11.38 -2.98
CA ARG A 300 -17.35 -12.27 -2.80
C ARG A 300 -16.32 -12.18 -3.93
N ILE A 301 -16.80 -12.10 -5.17
CA ILE A 301 -15.95 -11.93 -6.35
C ILE A 301 -15.26 -10.56 -6.30
N HIS A 302 -15.95 -9.51 -5.85
CA HIS A 302 -15.35 -8.18 -5.73
C HIS A 302 -14.22 -8.09 -4.70
N LEU A 303 -14.35 -8.74 -3.54
CA LEU A 303 -13.26 -8.80 -2.56
C LEU A 303 -12.03 -9.50 -3.15
N LEU A 304 -12.22 -10.64 -3.82
CA LEU A 304 -11.14 -11.38 -4.48
C LEU A 304 -10.50 -10.59 -5.62
N MET A 305 -11.30 -9.90 -6.46
CA MET A 305 -10.75 -9.06 -7.53
C MET A 305 -9.99 -7.84 -7.00
N ALA A 306 -10.50 -7.17 -5.96
CA ALA A 306 -9.83 -6.01 -5.37
C ALA A 306 -8.49 -6.40 -4.73
N LEU A 307 -8.46 -7.54 -4.03
CA LEU A 307 -7.22 -8.09 -3.47
C LEU A 307 -6.26 -8.55 -4.55
N ALA A 308 -6.72 -9.24 -5.60
CA ALA A 308 -5.88 -9.62 -6.73
C ALA A 308 -5.25 -8.41 -7.42
N ALA A 309 -6.01 -7.34 -7.63
CA ALA A 309 -5.48 -6.10 -8.21
C ALA A 309 -4.41 -5.46 -7.32
N ALA A 310 -4.69 -5.29 -6.02
CA ALA A 310 -3.73 -4.71 -5.08
C ALA A 310 -2.46 -5.57 -4.94
N LEU A 311 -2.61 -6.90 -4.89
CA LEU A 311 -1.50 -7.86 -4.85
C LEU A 311 -0.70 -7.91 -6.16
N THR A 312 -1.18 -7.31 -7.25
CA THR A 312 -0.41 -7.22 -8.50
C THR A 312 0.58 -6.05 -8.47
N GLU A 313 0.31 -5.02 -7.68
CA GLU A 313 1.16 -3.81 -7.56
C GLU A 313 2.32 -3.96 -6.56
N THR A 314 2.32 -5.03 -5.75
CA THR A 314 3.38 -5.28 -4.75
C THR A 314 4.65 -5.82 -5.39
N LEU A 315 5.81 -5.27 -4.99
CA LEU A 315 7.12 -5.64 -5.52
C LEU A 315 7.90 -6.53 -4.55
N GLY A 316 7.91 -6.20 -3.25
CA GLY A 316 8.68 -6.93 -2.23
C GLY A 316 7.83 -7.78 -1.28
N VAL A 317 8.48 -8.65 -0.50
CA VAL A 317 7.79 -9.55 0.45
C VAL A 317 7.09 -8.75 1.55
N GLN A 318 7.70 -7.66 2.04
CA GLN A 318 7.08 -6.82 3.08
C GLN A 318 5.84 -6.08 2.57
N ASP A 319 5.83 -5.62 1.31
CA ASP A 319 4.63 -5.01 0.71
C ASP A 319 3.44 -5.98 0.73
N VAL A 320 3.69 -7.26 0.46
CA VAL A 320 2.67 -8.31 0.52
C VAL A 320 2.20 -8.53 1.95
N VAL A 321 3.11 -8.59 2.93
CA VAL A 321 2.78 -8.73 4.35
C VAL A 321 1.89 -7.57 4.83
N ASP A 322 2.30 -6.33 4.52
CA ASP A 322 1.57 -5.13 4.93
C ASP A 322 0.20 -5.06 4.28
N LEU A 323 0.10 -5.36 2.97
CA LEU A 323 -1.17 -5.39 2.28
C LEU A 323 -2.14 -6.42 2.88
N VAL A 324 -1.65 -7.62 3.20
CA VAL A 324 -2.45 -8.66 3.87
C VAL A 324 -2.87 -8.19 5.27
N ALA A 325 -1.98 -7.58 6.03
CA ALA A 325 -2.28 -7.06 7.37
C ALA A 325 -3.31 -5.93 7.36
N GLU A 326 -3.25 -5.03 6.38
CA GLU A 326 -4.15 -3.88 6.30
C GLU A 326 -5.53 -4.22 5.70
N ARG A 327 -5.58 -5.19 4.78
CA ARG A 327 -6.82 -5.49 4.02
C ARG A 327 -7.51 -6.76 4.47
N ILE A 328 -6.76 -7.82 4.75
CA ILE A 328 -7.34 -9.14 5.07
C ILE A 328 -7.67 -9.22 6.55
N LEU A 329 -6.77 -8.78 7.44
CA LEU A 329 -7.01 -8.85 8.89
C LEU A 329 -8.37 -8.24 9.31
N PRO A 330 -8.69 -6.98 8.92
CA PRO A 330 -9.95 -6.36 9.30
C PRO A 330 -11.16 -6.97 8.59
N ALA A 331 -11.00 -7.41 7.33
CA ALA A 331 -12.10 -7.98 6.54
C ALA A 331 -12.65 -9.29 7.13
N PHE A 332 -11.80 -10.05 7.83
CA PHE A 332 -12.17 -11.31 8.48
C PHE A 332 -12.29 -11.20 10.01
N GLY A 333 -12.18 -9.99 10.57
CA GLY A 333 -12.22 -9.79 12.03
C GLY A 333 -11.09 -10.50 12.78
N ALA A 334 -9.97 -10.78 12.10
CA ALA A 334 -8.81 -11.38 12.71
C ALA A 334 -8.04 -10.33 13.53
N HIS A 335 -7.48 -10.77 14.65
CA HIS A 335 -6.77 -9.92 15.61
C HIS A 335 -5.25 -10.09 15.53
N GLY A 336 -4.78 -11.12 14.81
CA GLY A 336 -3.37 -11.27 14.49
C GLY A 336 -3.16 -12.13 13.25
N MET A 337 -2.00 -11.98 12.64
CA MET A 337 -1.51 -12.85 11.58
C MET A 337 -0.03 -13.14 11.74
N ILE A 338 0.38 -14.28 11.19
CA ILE A 338 1.78 -14.63 10.96
C ILE A 338 1.85 -15.17 9.53
N MET A 339 2.82 -14.69 8.77
CA MET A 339 3.18 -15.25 7.48
C MET A 339 4.54 -15.91 7.62
N SER A 340 4.64 -17.17 7.25
CA SER A 340 5.86 -17.96 7.41
C SER A 340 6.21 -18.76 6.17
N THR A 341 7.46 -19.16 6.09
CA THR A 341 8.06 -19.97 5.03
C THR A 341 8.69 -21.21 5.66
N ALA A 342 9.21 -22.11 4.84
CA ALA A 342 10.08 -23.19 5.30
C ALA A 342 11.49 -22.96 4.72
N ASP A 343 12.50 -22.99 5.59
CA ASP A 343 13.91 -23.04 5.22
C ASP A 343 14.61 -24.14 6.04
N ALA A 344 15.33 -25.04 5.36
CA ALA A 344 16.05 -26.16 5.96
C ALA A 344 15.28 -26.92 7.09
N ASP A 345 14.03 -27.31 6.81
CA ASP A 345 13.11 -27.98 7.76
C ASP A 345 12.74 -27.18 9.02
N ARG A 346 12.91 -25.85 8.96
CA ARG A 346 12.51 -24.90 10.00
C ARG A 346 11.55 -23.87 9.43
N ILE A 347 10.62 -23.44 10.28
CA ILE A 347 9.69 -22.37 10.01
C ILE A 347 10.44 -21.05 10.11
N GLN A 348 10.37 -20.23 9.08
CA GLN A 348 10.91 -18.88 9.09
C GLN A 348 9.76 -17.87 9.01
N ILE A 349 9.64 -16.96 9.97
CA ILE A 349 8.60 -15.94 9.97
C ILE A 349 9.06 -14.76 9.13
N ILE A 350 8.30 -14.43 8.08
CA ILE A 350 8.59 -13.30 7.17
C ILE A 350 7.75 -12.06 7.46
N GLY A 351 6.71 -12.18 8.27
CA GLY A 351 5.87 -11.05 8.66
C GLY A 351 4.82 -11.42 9.69
N HIS A 352 4.46 -10.47 10.55
CA HIS A 352 3.43 -10.68 11.57
C HIS A 352 2.70 -9.39 11.95
N ARG A 353 1.48 -9.53 12.46
CA ARG A 353 0.68 -8.43 13.03
C ARG A 353 -0.13 -8.96 14.22
N GLY A 354 -0.33 -8.14 15.25
CA GLY A 354 -1.20 -8.52 16.39
C GLY A 354 -0.63 -9.59 17.34
N TYR A 355 0.67 -9.84 17.26
CA TYR A 355 1.46 -10.70 18.14
C TYR A 355 2.59 -9.89 18.79
N ASP A 356 2.91 -10.22 20.04
CA ASP A 356 4.07 -9.66 20.74
C ASP A 356 5.37 -10.19 20.10
N PRO A 357 6.39 -9.33 19.85
CA PRO A 357 7.68 -9.76 19.30
C PRO A 357 8.32 -10.94 20.05
N ALA A 358 8.21 -11.00 21.38
CA ALA A 358 8.79 -12.08 22.18
C ALA A 358 8.12 -13.44 21.91
N VAL A 359 6.85 -13.44 21.47
CA VAL A 359 6.14 -14.66 21.05
C VAL A 359 6.58 -15.09 19.65
N ILE A 360 6.85 -14.13 18.76
CA ILE A 360 7.32 -14.38 17.40
C ILE A 360 8.71 -15.01 17.41
N GLU A 361 9.64 -14.51 18.22
CA GLU A 361 10.99 -15.09 18.38
C GLU A 361 10.95 -16.57 18.82
N GLN A 362 9.91 -16.98 19.56
CA GLN A 362 9.75 -18.37 20.00
C GLN A 362 9.12 -19.27 18.94
N PHE A 363 8.39 -18.71 17.99
CA PHE A 363 7.82 -19.44 16.86
C PHE A 363 8.78 -19.53 15.68
N ASP A 364 9.65 -18.53 15.52
CA ASP A 364 10.67 -18.53 14.49
C ASP A 364 11.71 -19.63 14.74
N GLY A 365 12.09 -20.35 13.69
CA GLY A 365 13.04 -21.46 13.77
C GLY A 365 12.48 -22.79 14.30
N LEU A 366 11.17 -22.89 14.60
CA LEU A 366 10.52 -24.16 14.98
C LEU A 366 10.59 -25.19 13.84
N PRO A 367 10.67 -26.50 14.14
CA PRO A 367 10.65 -27.54 13.10
C PRO A 367 9.37 -27.52 12.27
N THR A 368 9.48 -27.82 10.96
CA THR A 368 8.33 -28.00 10.04
C THR A 368 7.60 -29.34 10.25
N ASP A 369 7.97 -30.11 11.27
CA ASP A 369 7.34 -31.39 11.61
C ASP A 369 5.82 -31.23 11.81
N ALA A 370 5.08 -31.99 11.01
CA ALA A 370 3.63 -32.00 10.98
C ALA A 370 2.98 -32.46 12.29
N ASP A 371 3.70 -33.23 13.12
CA ASP A 371 3.20 -33.74 14.39
C ASP A 371 3.44 -32.75 15.56
N LEU A 372 4.34 -31.78 15.37
CA LEU A 372 4.74 -30.81 16.40
C LEU A 372 3.98 -29.49 16.28
N THR A 373 3.75 -29.00 15.06
CA THR A 373 3.12 -27.69 14.86
C THR A 373 2.04 -27.72 13.76
N PRO A 374 0.90 -27.03 13.93
CA PRO A 374 -0.09 -26.94 12.88
C PRO A 374 0.43 -26.20 11.64
N ALA A 375 1.33 -25.22 11.82
CA ALA A 375 2.01 -24.53 10.72
C ALA A 375 2.91 -25.50 9.93
N GLY A 376 3.68 -26.34 10.62
CA GLY A 376 4.47 -27.42 10.01
C GLY A 376 3.60 -28.40 9.23
N ARG A 377 2.44 -28.80 9.78
CA ARG A 377 1.48 -29.63 9.05
C ARG A 377 0.95 -28.95 7.79
N THR A 378 0.61 -27.66 7.87
CA THR A 378 0.14 -26.92 6.70
C THR A 378 1.23 -26.79 5.63
N LEU A 379 2.49 -26.58 6.03
CA LEU A 379 3.65 -26.51 5.13
C LEU A 379 3.98 -27.86 4.49
N THR A 380 3.79 -28.98 5.20
CA THR A 380 4.10 -30.32 4.69
C THR A 380 2.96 -30.93 3.86
N THR A 381 1.71 -30.73 4.28
CA THR A 381 0.53 -31.35 3.63
C THR A 381 -0.12 -30.46 2.57
N GLY A 382 0.12 -29.15 2.61
CA GLY A 382 -0.60 -28.19 1.78
C GLY A 382 -2.10 -28.09 2.08
N ALA A 383 -2.54 -28.57 3.25
CA ALA A 383 -3.94 -28.54 3.67
C ALA A 383 -4.21 -27.44 4.70
N SER A 384 -5.34 -26.76 4.54
CA SER A 384 -5.83 -25.77 5.51
C SER A 384 -6.30 -26.46 6.79
N SER A 385 -5.93 -25.89 7.95
CA SER A 385 -6.37 -26.35 9.27
C SER A 385 -7.06 -25.22 10.02
N PHE A 386 -8.14 -25.53 10.75
CA PHE A 386 -8.97 -24.55 11.44
C PHE A 386 -9.24 -25.04 12.85
N PHE A 387 -9.03 -24.18 13.85
CA PHE A 387 -9.22 -24.49 15.26
C PHE A 387 -10.10 -23.41 15.87
N ALA A 388 -11.34 -23.77 16.22
CA ALA A 388 -12.34 -22.83 16.71
C ALA A 388 -12.09 -22.37 18.15
N ASP A 389 -11.32 -23.16 18.92
CA ASP A 389 -10.94 -22.86 20.29
C ASP A 389 -9.58 -23.47 20.68
N ARG A 390 -9.05 -23.06 21.83
CA ARG A 390 -7.78 -23.55 22.42
C ARG A 390 -7.78 -25.04 22.70
N GLY A 391 -8.93 -25.58 23.10
CA GLY A 391 -9.09 -26.98 23.46
C GLY A 391 -9.04 -27.89 22.23
N GLU A 392 -9.55 -27.45 21.09
CA GLU A 392 -9.41 -28.15 19.80
C GLU A 392 -7.94 -28.23 19.37
N LEU A 393 -7.21 -27.11 19.43
CA LEU A 393 -5.78 -27.08 19.12
C LEU A 393 -4.97 -27.98 20.07
N SER A 394 -5.20 -27.86 21.38
CA SER A 394 -4.44 -28.61 22.41
C SER A 394 -4.67 -30.13 22.34
N ARG A 395 -5.85 -30.57 21.91
CA ARG A 395 -6.16 -32.00 21.74
C ARG A 395 -5.38 -32.62 20.57
N LEU A 396 -5.23 -31.86 19.49
CA LEU A 396 -4.53 -32.32 18.28
C LEU A 396 -3.01 -32.12 18.38
N TYR A 397 -2.56 -31.10 19.11
CA TYR A 397 -1.14 -30.77 19.30
C TYR A 397 -0.81 -30.54 20.78
N PRO A 398 -0.80 -31.59 21.61
CA PRO A 398 -0.57 -31.46 23.07
C PRO A 398 0.84 -31.01 23.43
N ARG A 399 1.80 -31.12 22.49
CA ARG A 399 3.19 -30.67 22.65
C ARG A 399 3.43 -29.26 22.09
N ALA A 400 2.44 -28.64 21.46
CA ALA A 400 2.58 -27.29 20.93
C ALA A 400 2.70 -26.27 22.08
N PRO A 401 3.60 -25.27 21.97
CA PRO A 401 3.77 -24.28 23.02
C PRO A 401 2.51 -23.40 23.19
N GLN A 402 1.94 -23.34 24.40
CA GLN A 402 0.78 -22.48 24.72
C GLN A 402 1.22 -21.06 25.11
N ILE A 403 1.80 -20.32 24.17
CA ILE A 403 2.55 -19.08 24.46
C ILE A 403 1.78 -17.83 24.03
N THR A 404 0.59 -17.98 23.45
CA THR A 404 -0.22 -16.85 22.94
C THR A 404 -1.35 -16.50 23.90
N ASP A 405 -2.00 -15.36 23.68
CA ASP A 405 -3.29 -14.97 24.27
C ASP A 405 -4.49 -15.29 23.36
N LYS A 406 -4.24 -15.86 22.16
CA LYS A 406 -5.24 -16.11 21.13
C LYS A 406 -6.08 -17.35 21.42
N HIS A 407 -7.34 -17.33 20.99
CA HIS A 407 -8.33 -18.36 21.29
C HIS A 407 -8.68 -19.24 20.08
N ALA A 408 -8.56 -18.76 18.85
CA ALA A 408 -8.88 -19.52 17.63
C ALA A 408 -7.91 -19.19 16.49
N TRP A 409 -7.73 -20.12 15.55
CA TRP A 409 -6.74 -20.01 14.46
C TRP A 409 -7.18 -20.65 13.15
N ALA A 410 -6.84 -19.98 12.04
CA ALA A 410 -6.86 -20.56 10.70
C ALA A 410 -5.43 -20.62 10.16
N PHE A 411 -5.00 -21.81 9.77
CA PHE A 411 -3.72 -22.07 9.11
C PHE A 411 -4.01 -22.34 7.63
N LEU A 412 -3.54 -21.45 6.77
CA LEU A 412 -3.81 -21.47 5.34
C LEU A 412 -2.50 -21.73 4.59
N PRO A 413 -2.45 -22.74 3.72
CA PRO A 413 -1.27 -23.01 2.91
C PRO A 413 -1.15 -21.95 1.82
N LEU A 414 0.03 -21.37 1.68
CA LEU A 414 0.36 -20.53 0.54
C LEU A 414 0.93 -21.44 -0.55
N LEU A 415 0.08 -21.84 -1.49
CA LEU A 415 0.43 -22.80 -2.54
C LEU A 415 0.82 -22.07 -3.82
N SER A 416 2.02 -22.33 -4.33
CA SER A 416 2.43 -21.96 -5.70
C SER A 416 2.73 -23.23 -6.50
N SER A 417 2.21 -23.31 -7.72
CA SER A 417 2.41 -24.47 -8.61
C SER A 417 2.14 -25.83 -7.94
N GLY A 418 1.13 -25.89 -7.05
CA GLY A 418 0.74 -27.10 -6.32
C GLY A 418 1.59 -27.44 -5.10
N HIS A 419 2.62 -26.65 -4.77
CA HIS A 419 3.53 -26.89 -3.64
C HIS A 419 3.39 -25.78 -2.59
N PRO A 420 3.43 -26.10 -1.28
CA PRO A 420 3.42 -25.09 -0.22
C PRO A 420 4.75 -24.32 -0.20
N ILE A 421 4.67 -23.01 -0.46
CA ILE A 421 5.81 -22.09 -0.35
C ILE A 421 5.80 -21.34 0.99
N GLY A 422 4.69 -21.42 1.73
CA GLY A 422 4.52 -20.76 3.01
C GLY A 422 3.20 -21.11 3.70
N CYS A 423 2.97 -20.49 4.85
CA CYS A 423 1.74 -20.57 5.61
C CYS A 423 1.30 -19.18 6.04
N LEU A 424 0.01 -18.89 5.89
CA LEU A 424 -0.65 -17.74 6.49
C LEU A 424 -1.48 -18.22 7.68
N LEU A 425 -1.10 -17.74 8.86
CA LEU A 425 -1.88 -17.87 10.09
C LEU A 425 -2.77 -16.65 10.24
N LEU A 426 -4.05 -16.86 10.52
CA LEU A 426 -4.96 -15.85 11.07
C LEU A 426 -5.38 -16.26 12.48
N ALA A 427 -5.41 -15.32 13.41
CA ALA A 427 -5.67 -15.58 14.81
C ALA A 427 -6.69 -14.61 15.42
N TYR A 428 -7.45 -15.10 16.38
CA TYR A 428 -8.59 -14.40 16.98
C TYR A 428 -8.46 -14.39 18.51
N ASN A 429 -8.86 -13.28 19.14
CA ASN A 429 -8.81 -13.11 20.59
C ASN A 429 -9.95 -13.85 21.33
N GLU A 430 -11.00 -14.27 20.60
CA GLU A 430 -12.15 -14.99 21.12
C GLU A 430 -12.35 -16.32 20.36
N PRO A 431 -13.08 -17.31 20.90
CA PRO A 431 -13.46 -18.50 20.16
C PRO A 431 -14.19 -18.16 18.85
N HIS A 432 -13.79 -18.78 17.75
CA HIS A 432 -14.26 -18.42 16.41
C HIS A 432 -14.61 -19.66 15.59
N PRO A 433 -15.90 -20.06 15.51
CA PRO A 433 -16.32 -21.21 14.72
C PRO A 433 -16.23 -20.91 13.21
N PHE A 434 -15.19 -21.42 12.56
CA PHE A 434 -14.97 -21.24 11.12
C PHE A 434 -16.05 -21.92 10.27
N THR A 435 -16.92 -21.13 9.65
CA THR A 435 -18.01 -21.64 8.80
C THR A 435 -17.49 -22.18 7.46
N ALA A 436 -18.24 -23.08 6.82
CA ALA A 436 -17.86 -23.59 5.49
C ALA A 436 -17.76 -22.45 4.43
N ALA A 437 -18.58 -21.41 4.55
CA ALA A 437 -18.53 -20.24 3.69
C ALA A 437 -17.24 -19.43 3.88
N GLU A 438 -16.85 -19.18 5.13
CA GLU A 438 -15.60 -18.49 5.46
C GLU A 438 -14.37 -19.27 4.96
N ARG A 439 -14.32 -20.58 5.24
CA ARG A 439 -13.24 -21.48 4.74
C ARG A 439 -13.13 -21.46 3.21
N SER A 440 -14.27 -21.39 2.51
CA SER A 440 -14.33 -21.33 1.04
C SER A 440 -13.79 -20.03 0.44
N ILE A 441 -13.68 -18.95 1.23
CA ILE A 441 -13.13 -17.66 0.79
C ILE A 441 -11.65 -17.56 1.18
N LEU A 442 -11.30 -18.02 2.38
CA LEU A 442 -9.91 -18.01 2.87
C LEU A 442 -8.98 -18.84 1.99
N THR A 443 -9.47 -19.93 1.39
CA THR A 443 -8.64 -20.82 0.57
C THR A 443 -8.23 -20.17 -0.78
N PRO A 444 -9.15 -19.64 -1.61
CA PRO A 444 -8.77 -18.85 -2.79
C PRO A 444 -7.93 -17.62 -2.47
N LEU A 445 -8.19 -16.95 -1.34
CA LEU A 445 -7.38 -15.82 -0.88
C LEU A 445 -5.94 -16.21 -0.62
N ALA A 446 -5.72 -17.32 0.08
CA ALA A 446 -4.38 -17.85 0.32
C ALA A 446 -3.66 -18.16 -1.00
N GLY A 447 -4.38 -18.61 -2.04
CA GLY A 447 -3.82 -18.78 -3.39
C GLY A 447 -3.35 -17.49 -4.04
N LEU A 448 -4.12 -16.39 -3.93
CA LEU A 448 -3.71 -15.08 -4.45
C LEU A 448 -2.50 -14.52 -3.71
N ILE A 449 -2.49 -14.66 -2.38
CA ILE A 449 -1.36 -14.24 -1.53
C ILE A 449 -0.12 -15.07 -1.87
N ALA A 450 -0.28 -16.37 -2.09
CA ALA A 450 0.82 -17.24 -2.48
C ALA A 450 1.47 -16.79 -3.80
N GLN A 451 0.66 -16.47 -4.82
CA GLN A 451 1.19 -15.97 -6.10
C GLN A 451 1.95 -14.66 -5.94
N ALA A 452 1.43 -13.73 -5.15
CA ALA A 452 2.10 -12.46 -4.88
C ALA A 452 3.39 -12.66 -4.10
N LEU A 453 3.37 -13.54 -3.09
CA LEU A 453 4.53 -13.87 -2.26
C LEU A 453 5.62 -14.58 -3.07
N ASP A 454 5.25 -15.51 -3.96
CA ASP A 454 6.21 -16.21 -4.82
C ASP A 454 6.93 -15.24 -5.76
N ARG A 455 6.17 -14.35 -6.40
CA ARG A 455 6.72 -13.29 -7.25
C ARG A 455 7.63 -12.34 -6.46
N ALA A 456 7.18 -11.90 -5.29
CA ALA A 456 7.92 -11.00 -4.41
C ALA A 456 9.23 -11.64 -3.91
N ARG A 457 9.22 -12.92 -3.54
CA ARG A 457 10.44 -13.63 -3.16
C ARG A 457 11.44 -13.76 -4.29
N LEU A 458 10.97 -14.05 -5.51
CA LEU A 458 11.85 -14.12 -6.66
C LEU A 458 12.49 -12.75 -6.92
N TYR A 459 11.69 -11.68 -6.84
CA TYR A 459 12.17 -10.31 -6.96
C TYR A 459 13.22 -9.97 -5.89
N ASP A 460 12.90 -10.17 -4.61
CA ASP A 460 13.82 -9.91 -3.49
C ASP A 460 15.10 -10.76 -3.60
N ALA A 461 15.00 -12.03 -3.99
CA ALA A 461 16.17 -12.90 -4.18
C ALA A 461 17.07 -12.42 -5.32
N GLN A 462 16.47 -12.02 -6.45
CA GLN A 462 17.23 -11.46 -7.57
C GLN A 462 17.88 -10.13 -7.19
N HIS A 463 17.15 -9.24 -6.50
CA HIS A 463 17.65 -7.95 -6.05
C HIS A 463 18.79 -8.10 -5.03
N ASN A 464 18.66 -9.03 -4.07
CA ASN A 464 19.72 -9.34 -3.11
C ASN A 464 20.96 -9.92 -3.79
N LEU A 465 20.79 -10.80 -4.79
CA LEU A 465 21.90 -11.34 -5.57
C LEU A 465 22.62 -10.24 -6.37
N ALA A 466 21.85 -9.35 -7.00
CA ALA A 466 22.34 -8.19 -7.73
C ALA A 466 23.21 -7.29 -6.83
N HIS A 467 22.68 -6.92 -5.66
CA HIS A 467 23.43 -6.15 -4.66
C HIS A 467 24.67 -6.88 -4.12
N ALA A 468 24.56 -8.18 -3.82
CA ALA A 468 25.69 -8.97 -3.34
C ALA A 468 26.82 -9.03 -4.38
N LEU A 469 26.49 -9.27 -5.66
CA LEU A 469 27.46 -9.24 -6.75
C LEU A 469 28.14 -7.87 -6.84
N GLN A 470 27.37 -6.79 -6.85
CA GLN A 470 27.90 -5.42 -6.90
C GLN A 470 28.88 -5.14 -5.73
N GLN A 471 28.53 -5.54 -4.50
CA GLN A 471 29.40 -5.40 -3.32
C GLN A 471 30.70 -6.18 -3.42
N THR A 472 30.71 -7.34 -4.10
CA THR A 472 31.94 -8.11 -4.34
C THR A 472 32.82 -7.53 -5.45
N LEU A 473 32.23 -6.75 -6.35
CA LEU A 473 32.93 -6.16 -7.49
C LEU A 473 33.50 -4.76 -7.18
N LEU A 474 33.18 -4.17 -6.04
CA LEU A 474 33.82 -2.96 -5.51
C LEU A 474 34.84 -3.33 -4.42
N PRO A 475 35.87 -2.52 -4.19
CA PRO A 475 36.82 -2.77 -3.10
C PRO A 475 36.10 -2.69 -1.74
N HIS A 476 36.17 -3.79 -0.96
CA HIS A 476 35.58 -3.84 0.38
C HIS A 476 36.16 -2.78 1.34
N ALA A 477 37.43 -2.42 1.15
CA ALA A 477 38.09 -1.33 1.84
C ALA A 477 39.21 -0.78 0.93
N LEU A 478 39.39 0.54 0.96
CA LEU A 478 40.53 1.18 0.28
C LEU A 478 41.79 1.06 1.15
N PRO A 479 42.97 0.83 0.56
CA PRO A 479 44.22 0.74 1.31
C PRO A 479 44.58 2.08 1.95
N THR A 480 45.21 2.02 3.13
CA THR A 480 45.77 3.21 3.77
C THR A 480 47.09 3.59 3.09
N VAL A 481 47.20 4.83 2.61
CA VAL A 481 48.41 5.37 1.97
C VAL A 481 48.96 6.50 2.84
N THR A 482 50.21 6.38 3.28
CA THR A 482 50.84 7.38 4.15
C THR A 482 50.89 8.75 3.46
N GLY A 483 50.43 9.79 4.14
CA GLY A 483 50.40 11.16 3.59
C GLY A 483 49.22 11.43 2.64
N LEU A 484 48.22 10.56 2.60
CA LEU A 484 47.01 10.73 1.80
C LEU A 484 45.77 10.33 2.61
N ASP A 485 44.89 11.30 2.86
CA ASP A 485 43.56 11.02 3.37
C ASP A 485 42.63 10.67 2.20
N VAL A 486 41.79 9.63 2.40
CA VAL A 486 40.87 9.14 1.38
C VAL A 486 39.49 8.93 1.98
N ALA A 487 38.45 9.37 1.26
CA ALA A 487 37.08 8.99 1.56
C ALA A 487 36.36 8.62 0.26
N ALA A 488 35.56 7.56 0.32
CA ALA A 488 34.77 7.10 -0.82
C ALA A 488 33.33 6.83 -0.41
N ARG A 489 32.41 7.08 -1.35
CA ARG A 489 31.02 6.65 -1.27
C ARG A 489 30.58 6.08 -2.60
N TYR A 490 29.76 5.05 -2.48
CA TYR A 490 29.04 4.45 -3.58
C TYR A 490 27.57 4.42 -3.22
N LEU A 491 26.71 4.94 -4.08
CA LEU A 491 25.27 4.87 -3.91
C LEU A 491 24.64 4.30 -5.17
N PRO A 492 24.00 3.12 -5.08
CA PRO A 492 23.34 2.57 -6.23
C PRO A 492 22.08 3.37 -6.61
N ALA A 493 21.71 3.38 -7.89
CA ALA A 493 20.45 3.91 -8.38
C ALA A 493 19.29 3.14 -7.73
N SER A 494 18.20 3.83 -7.34
CA SER A 494 17.07 3.19 -6.63
C SER A 494 16.04 2.54 -7.57
N HIS A 495 16.36 2.34 -8.84
CA HIS A 495 15.42 1.86 -9.85
C HIS A 495 15.55 0.35 -10.07
N GLY A 496 14.80 -0.43 -9.29
CA GLY A 496 14.50 -1.81 -9.65
C GLY A 496 15.65 -2.83 -9.55
N MET A 497 15.84 -3.59 -10.64
CA MET A 497 16.69 -4.78 -10.72
C MET A 497 18.10 -4.49 -11.28
N ASP A 498 18.42 -3.21 -11.43
CA ASP A 498 19.59 -2.72 -12.12
C ASP A 498 20.85 -2.83 -11.24
N ILE A 499 21.97 -3.21 -11.85
CA ILE A 499 23.28 -3.32 -11.19
C ILE A 499 24.17 -2.24 -11.76
N GLY A 500 24.72 -1.40 -10.89
CA GLY A 500 25.49 -0.26 -11.35
C GLY A 500 26.77 -0.61 -12.09
N GLY A 501 27.04 0.18 -13.13
CA GLY A 501 28.26 0.14 -13.94
C GLY A 501 29.42 0.93 -13.34
N ASP A 502 29.14 1.80 -12.38
CA ASP A 502 30.10 2.66 -11.69
C ASP A 502 31.11 1.87 -10.84
N PHE A 503 32.38 2.25 -10.91
CA PHE A 503 33.43 1.72 -10.04
C PHE A 503 34.48 2.74 -9.65
N TYR A 504 35.17 2.45 -8.55
CA TYR A 504 36.39 3.14 -8.15
C TYR A 504 37.39 2.16 -7.54
N ASP A 505 38.67 2.53 -7.56
CA ASP A 505 39.73 1.80 -6.87
C ASP A 505 40.83 2.76 -6.40
N LEU A 506 41.54 2.37 -5.33
CA LEU A 506 42.76 3.04 -4.87
C LEU A 506 43.86 2.00 -4.74
N ILE A 507 44.93 2.19 -5.49
CA ILE A 507 46.00 1.22 -5.66
C ILE A 507 47.28 1.82 -5.12
N ARG A 508 47.85 1.21 -4.08
CA ARG A 508 49.19 1.60 -3.61
C ARG A 508 50.24 1.05 -4.57
N LEU A 509 51.02 1.93 -5.18
CA LEU A 509 52.05 1.55 -6.16
C LEU A 509 53.42 1.45 -5.50
N THR A 510 53.76 2.43 -4.67
CA THR A 510 54.99 2.44 -3.85
C THR A 510 54.69 3.03 -2.47
N ASP A 511 55.72 3.37 -1.68
CA ASP A 511 55.55 4.07 -0.41
C ASP A 511 55.15 5.55 -0.57
N THR A 512 55.45 6.14 -1.72
CA THR A 512 55.19 7.57 -2.00
C THR A 512 54.30 7.80 -3.21
N THR A 513 53.83 6.73 -3.86
CA THR A 513 52.96 6.82 -5.03
C THR A 513 51.74 5.90 -4.92
N ALA A 514 50.61 6.40 -5.41
CA ALA A 514 49.35 5.68 -5.47
C ALA A 514 48.61 6.01 -6.76
N ALA A 515 47.69 5.16 -7.18
CA ALA A 515 46.77 5.43 -8.27
C ALA A 515 45.33 5.43 -7.74
N ALA A 516 44.57 6.45 -8.13
CA ALA A 516 43.14 6.50 -7.94
C ALA A 516 42.45 6.34 -9.29
N VAL A 517 41.40 5.53 -9.33
CA VAL A 517 40.67 5.20 -10.54
C VAL A 517 39.20 5.35 -10.27
N ILE A 518 38.47 5.92 -11.23
CA ILE A 518 37.02 5.93 -11.25
C ILE A 518 36.55 5.70 -12.69
N GLY A 519 35.41 5.07 -12.86
CA GLY A 519 34.82 4.89 -14.17
C GLY A 519 33.37 4.48 -14.11
N ASP A 520 32.72 4.55 -15.26
CA ASP A 520 31.34 4.15 -15.48
C ASP A 520 31.24 3.32 -16.76
N VAL A 521 30.52 2.20 -16.68
CA VAL A 521 30.27 1.29 -17.78
C VAL A 521 28.89 1.60 -18.37
N GLN A 522 28.81 1.70 -19.69
CA GLN A 522 27.53 1.93 -20.36
C GLN A 522 26.44 0.92 -19.94
N GLY A 523 25.39 1.44 -19.29
CA GLY A 523 24.21 0.70 -18.85
C GLY A 523 24.39 0.01 -17.50
N HIS A 524 23.28 -0.46 -16.93
CA HIS A 524 23.20 -0.81 -15.50
C HIS A 524 22.64 -2.23 -15.28
N ASP A 525 23.25 -3.24 -15.92
CA ASP A 525 22.83 -4.64 -15.79
C ASP A 525 23.99 -5.59 -15.43
N MET A 526 23.69 -6.88 -15.27
CA MET A 526 24.69 -7.90 -14.93
C MET A 526 25.90 -7.94 -15.88
N THR A 527 25.70 -7.62 -17.17
CA THR A 527 26.82 -7.59 -18.13
C THR A 527 27.68 -6.35 -17.96
N ALA A 528 27.08 -5.20 -17.62
CA ALA A 528 27.83 -4.00 -17.24
C ALA A 528 28.66 -4.22 -15.97
N ALA A 529 28.06 -4.83 -14.94
CA ALA A 529 28.76 -5.16 -13.69
C ALA A 529 29.94 -6.13 -13.90
N ALA A 530 29.77 -7.14 -14.76
CA ALA A 530 30.86 -8.05 -15.11
C ALA A 530 32.01 -7.31 -15.81
N LEU A 531 31.69 -6.40 -16.74
CA LEU A 531 32.67 -5.59 -17.46
C LEU A 531 33.37 -4.59 -16.53
N MET A 532 32.63 -3.97 -15.62
CA MET A 532 33.13 -3.10 -14.56
C MET A 532 34.22 -3.81 -13.74
N GLY A 533 33.95 -5.03 -13.28
CA GLY A 533 34.94 -5.85 -12.56
C GLY A 533 36.17 -6.18 -13.41
N GLN A 534 36.00 -6.49 -14.69
CA GLN A 534 37.10 -6.75 -15.62
C GLN A 534 37.98 -5.53 -15.85
N VAL A 535 37.37 -4.36 -16.10
CA VAL A 535 38.10 -3.09 -16.31
C VAL A 535 38.85 -2.69 -15.05
N ARG A 536 38.18 -2.72 -13.89
CA ARG A 536 38.83 -2.40 -12.61
C ARG A 536 40.06 -3.28 -12.37
N MET A 537 39.94 -4.59 -12.60
CA MET A 537 41.05 -5.53 -12.42
C MET A 537 42.15 -5.36 -13.47
N ALA A 538 41.80 -5.06 -14.72
CA ALA A 538 42.78 -4.78 -15.78
C ALA A 538 43.59 -3.52 -15.44
N VAL A 539 42.91 -2.43 -15.06
CA VAL A 539 43.56 -1.19 -14.62
C VAL A 539 44.46 -1.46 -13.41
N HIS A 540 43.97 -2.19 -12.41
CA HIS A 540 44.75 -2.59 -11.24
C HIS A 540 46.02 -3.35 -11.61
N SER A 541 45.91 -4.34 -12.51
CA SER A 541 47.03 -5.15 -12.98
C SER A 541 48.06 -4.31 -13.74
N HIS A 542 47.63 -3.47 -14.69
CA HIS A 542 48.55 -2.62 -15.46
C HIS A 542 49.25 -1.58 -14.60
N ALA A 543 48.53 -0.99 -13.63
CA ALA A 543 49.08 -0.01 -12.70
C ALA A 543 50.13 -0.63 -11.78
N THR A 544 49.85 -1.78 -11.16
CA THR A 544 50.79 -2.50 -10.30
C THR A 544 52.01 -3.04 -11.07
N ALA A 545 51.85 -3.32 -12.37
CA ALA A 545 52.95 -3.65 -13.27
C ALA A 545 53.84 -2.44 -13.65
N GLY A 546 53.51 -1.22 -13.17
CA GLY A 546 54.31 -0.01 -13.35
C GLY A 546 54.07 0.72 -14.67
N ALA A 547 52.95 0.48 -15.35
CA ALA A 547 52.59 1.23 -16.55
C ALA A 547 52.28 2.70 -16.23
N THR A 548 52.61 3.61 -17.16
CA THR A 548 52.25 5.03 -17.06
C THR A 548 50.75 5.25 -17.26
N PRO A 549 50.15 6.37 -16.80
CA PRO A 549 48.71 6.60 -16.88
C PRO A 549 48.09 6.40 -18.27
N ASP A 550 48.76 6.88 -19.31
CA ASP A 550 48.37 6.71 -20.71
C ASP A 550 48.39 5.24 -21.13
N GLN A 551 49.44 4.51 -20.73
CA GLN A 551 49.61 3.09 -21.05
C GLN A 551 48.59 2.21 -20.32
N VAL A 552 48.21 2.55 -19.10
CA VAL A 552 47.17 1.83 -18.34
C VAL A 552 45.86 1.86 -19.12
N LEU A 553 45.41 3.05 -19.55
CA LEU A 553 44.17 3.17 -20.33
C LEU A 553 44.30 2.54 -21.72
N THR A 554 45.42 2.73 -22.43
CA THR A 554 45.63 2.11 -23.76
C THR A 554 45.66 0.58 -23.71
N ARG A 555 46.25 -0.03 -22.67
CA ARG A 555 46.27 -1.48 -22.52
C ARG A 555 44.90 -2.01 -22.13
N THR A 556 44.20 -1.32 -21.24
CA THR A 556 42.83 -1.68 -20.84
C THR A 556 41.86 -1.59 -22.03
N ASP A 557 41.97 -0.56 -22.87
CA ASP A 557 41.18 -0.43 -24.10
C ASP A 557 41.41 -1.60 -25.07
N ARG A 558 42.66 -2.08 -25.17
CA ARG A 558 42.99 -3.27 -25.97
C ARG A 558 42.39 -4.54 -25.38
N ASP A 559 42.49 -4.73 -24.06
CA ASP A 559 41.91 -5.89 -23.37
C ASP A 559 40.39 -5.96 -23.63
N LEU A 560 39.69 -4.80 -23.61
CA LEU A 560 38.26 -4.71 -23.95
C LEU A 560 37.96 -5.08 -25.41
N ALA A 561 38.80 -4.64 -26.34
CA ALA A 561 38.65 -4.97 -27.75
C ALA A 561 38.84 -6.49 -27.99
N ASP A 562 39.81 -7.11 -27.34
CA ASP A 562 40.07 -8.55 -27.43
C ASP A 562 38.92 -9.38 -26.82
N LEU A 563 38.30 -8.87 -25.76
CA LEU A 563 37.10 -9.45 -25.14
C LEU A 563 35.82 -9.25 -25.96
N HIS A 564 35.88 -8.51 -27.08
CA HIS A 564 34.72 -8.16 -27.91
C HIS A 564 33.59 -7.50 -27.09
N ALA A 565 33.95 -6.65 -26.13
CA ALA A 565 32.98 -5.92 -25.34
C ALA A 565 32.12 -5.05 -26.26
N SER A 566 30.79 -5.21 -26.20
CA SER A 566 29.82 -4.41 -26.98
C SER A 566 29.48 -3.08 -26.33
N ARG A 567 30.06 -2.79 -25.15
CA ARG A 567 29.83 -1.60 -24.33
C ARG A 567 31.11 -0.81 -24.20
N PHE A 568 30.97 0.49 -24.01
CA PHE A 568 32.08 1.37 -23.70
C PHE A 568 32.15 1.72 -22.22
N VAL A 569 33.31 2.17 -21.78
CA VAL A 569 33.57 2.53 -20.38
C VAL A 569 34.22 3.89 -20.32
N SER A 570 33.59 4.84 -19.62
CA SER A 570 34.24 6.08 -19.25
C SER A 570 35.19 5.81 -18.08
N CYS A 571 36.42 6.32 -18.10
CA CYS A 571 37.38 6.05 -17.05
C CYS A 571 38.36 7.21 -16.84
N LEU A 572 38.60 7.59 -15.59
CA LEU A 572 39.61 8.54 -15.18
C LEU A 572 40.64 7.84 -14.31
N TYR A 573 41.90 7.93 -14.71
CA TYR A 573 43.05 7.43 -13.96
C TYR A 573 43.89 8.59 -13.45
N ALA A 574 44.17 8.59 -12.15
CA ALA A 574 44.97 9.60 -11.45
C ALA A 574 46.18 8.97 -10.77
N HIS A 575 47.39 9.26 -11.27
CA HIS A 575 48.63 8.85 -10.65
C HIS A 575 49.13 9.92 -9.68
N LEU A 576 49.15 9.59 -8.39
CA LEU A 576 49.55 10.45 -7.30
C LEU A 576 51.02 10.22 -6.96
N ASP A 577 51.84 11.28 -7.04
CA ASP A 577 53.19 11.33 -6.49
C ASP A 577 53.20 12.24 -5.27
N LEU A 578 53.11 11.62 -4.08
CA LEU A 578 53.01 12.33 -2.81
C LEU A 578 54.35 12.97 -2.41
N ALA A 579 55.47 12.47 -2.93
CA ALA A 579 56.79 13.05 -2.68
C ALA A 579 57.04 14.31 -3.53
N ARG A 580 56.54 14.32 -4.77
CA ARG A 580 56.63 15.48 -5.68
C ARG A 580 55.44 16.43 -5.58
N HIS A 581 54.43 16.11 -4.77
CA HIS A 581 53.17 16.86 -4.66
C HIS A 581 52.53 17.10 -6.03
N GLN A 582 52.41 16.04 -6.82
CA GLN A 582 51.96 16.10 -8.20
C GLN A 582 50.95 14.98 -8.48
N VAL A 583 49.96 15.28 -9.31
CA VAL A 583 49.08 14.26 -9.90
C VAL A 583 49.12 14.33 -11.41
N THR A 584 49.21 13.16 -12.03
CA THR A 584 49.15 12.99 -13.49
C THR A 584 47.88 12.25 -13.84
N LEU A 585 47.00 12.89 -14.60
CA LEU A 585 45.69 12.41 -15.00
C LEU A 585 45.69 11.93 -16.45
N ALA A 586 44.94 10.86 -16.72
CA ALA A 586 44.52 10.45 -18.05
C ALA A 586 43.02 10.14 -18.00
N SER A 587 42.24 10.64 -18.97
CA SER A 587 40.79 10.41 -19.04
C SER A 587 40.40 9.79 -20.37
N ALA A 588 39.59 8.73 -20.30
CA ALA A 588 38.88 8.09 -21.40
C ALA A 588 37.40 8.49 -21.32
N GLY A 589 37.07 9.70 -21.80
CA GLY A 589 35.69 10.21 -21.87
C GLY A 589 34.98 10.45 -20.53
N HIS A 590 35.67 10.40 -19.39
CA HIS A 590 35.07 10.57 -18.07
C HIS A 590 34.95 12.06 -17.67
N PRO A 591 33.95 12.45 -16.84
CA PRO A 591 33.83 13.82 -16.34
C PRO A 591 35.13 14.36 -15.70
N PRO A 592 35.43 15.67 -15.86
CA PRO A 592 36.63 16.25 -15.29
C PRO A 592 36.58 16.25 -13.76
N PRO A 593 37.64 15.87 -13.05
CA PRO A 593 37.65 15.92 -11.59
C PRO A 593 37.59 17.36 -11.09
N LEU A 594 37.10 17.57 -9.87
CA LEU A 594 37.14 18.87 -9.20
C LEU A 594 38.42 18.99 -8.38
N LEU A 595 39.08 20.14 -8.46
CA LEU A 595 40.20 20.50 -7.61
C LEU A 595 39.78 21.64 -6.69
N ARG A 596 39.88 21.40 -5.39
CA ARG A 596 39.71 22.42 -4.36
C ARG A 596 41.07 22.75 -3.74
N HIS A 597 41.41 24.04 -3.80
CA HIS A 597 42.62 24.59 -3.23
C HIS A 597 42.46 24.82 -1.70
N PRO A 598 43.56 25.02 -0.95
CA PRO A 598 43.50 25.28 0.49
C PRO A 598 42.71 26.55 0.85
N ASP A 599 42.60 27.51 -0.08
CA ASP A 599 41.77 28.72 0.05
C ASP A 599 40.28 28.48 -0.28
N HIS A 600 39.89 27.21 -0.42
CA HIS A 600 38.56 26.71 -0.74
C HIS A 600 38.05 27.09 -2.14
N ARG A 601 38.88 27.69 -2.99
CA ARG A 601 38.53 27.84 -4.40
C ARG A 601 38.47 26.46 -5.04
N THR A 602 37.31 26.13 -5.58
CA THR A 602 37.08 24.88 -6.28
C THR A 602 36.83 25.16 -7.76
N HIS A 603 37.42 24.36 -8.63
CA HIS A 603 37.13 24.41 -10.05
C HIS A 603 37.29 23.04 -10.71
N PRO A 604 36.61 22.79 -11.85
CA PRO A 604 36.88 21.61 -12.66
C PRO A 604 38.31 21.67 -13.21
N VAL A 605 38.99 20.53 -13.23
CA VAL A 605 40.31 20.43 -13.86
C VAL A 605 40.15 20.44 -15.37
N HIS A 606 40.91 21.30 -16.05
CA HIS A 606 40.94 21.30 -17.51
C HIS A 606 41.78 20.12 -18.01
N ILE A 607 41.12 19.08 -18.51
CA ILE A 607 41.73 17.89 -19.10
C ILE A 607 41.27 17.73 -20.55
N CYS A 608 42.13 17.18 -21.42
CA CYS A 608 41.74 16.75 -22.76
C CYS A 608 41.38 15.26 -22.72
N PRO A 609 40.09 14.87 -22.79
CA PRO A 609 39.72 13.46 -22.74
C PRO A 609 40.08 12.75 -24.05
N GLY A 610 40.55 11.51 -23.94
CA GLY A 610 40.55 10.55 -25.04
C GLY A 610 39.16 9.92 -25.22
N PRO A 611 38.97 9.06 -26.23
CA PRO A 611 37.70 8.34 -26.42
C PRO A 611 37.40 7.41 -25.22
N PRO A 612 36.14 7.10 -24.91
CA PRO A 612 35.82 6.05 -23.95
C PRO A 612 36.48 4.71 -24.32
N LEU A 613 36.84 3.92 -23.31
CA LEU A 613 37.41 2.59 -23.50
C LEU A 613 36.40 1.68 -24.24
N GLY A 614 36.86 0.83 -25.15
CA GLY A 614 36.03 -0.03 -26.00
C GLY A 614 35.61 0.63 -27.33
N ILE A 615 35.67 1.96 -27.44
CA ILE A 615 35.49 2.70 -28.70
C ILE A 615 36.84 2.99 -29.36
N GLY A 616 37.88 3.18 -28.54
CA GLY A 616 39.18 3.71 -28.92
C GLY A 616 40.10 2.78 -29.72
N ILE A 617 39.59 1.75 -30.42
CA ILE A 617 40.40 0.78 -31.16
C ILE A 617 41.38 1.49 -32.10
N GLY A 618 42.68 1.45 -31.76
CA GLY A 618 43.76 2.11 -32.51
C GLY A 618 44.20 3.48 -31.96
N THR A 619 43.70 3.90 -30.79
CA THR A 619 44.16 5.12 -30.10
C THR A 619 45.61 4.92 -29.64
N PRO A 620 46.57 5.73 -30.12
CA PRO A 620 47.99 5.50 -29.85
C PRO A 620 48.38 5.78 -28.39
N ALA A 621 47.73 6.77 -27.74
CA ALA A 621 47.90 7.11 -26.34
C ALA A 621 46.75 8.01 -25.86
N TYR A 622 46.45 7.96 -24.56
CA TYR A 622 45.55 8.90 -23.90
C TYR A 622 46.31 10.17 -23.47
N PRO A 623 45.78 11.39 -23.71
CA PRO A 623 46.45 12.63 -23.31
C PRO A 623 46.68 12.71 -21.80
N LEU A 624 47.87 13.16 -21.41
CA LEU A 624 48.25 13.35 -20.01
C LEU A 624 48.07 14.79 -19.57
N THR A 625 47.45 14.99 -18.42
CA THR A 625 47.38 16.31 -17.75
C THR A 625 48.07 16.22 -16.40
N THR A 626 49.05 17.09 -16.16
CA THR A 626 49.80 17.14 -14.91
C THR A 626 49.45 18.41 -14.14
N LEU A 627 49.18 18.28 -12.84
CA LEU A 627 48.92 19.41 -11.95
C LEU A 627 49.57 19.19 -10.57
N SER A 628 49.77 20.28 -9.84
CA SER A 628 50.26 20.24 -8.46
C SER A 628 49.15 19.79 -7.51
N LEU A 629 49.46 18.82 -6.67
CA LEU A 629 48.60 18.29 -5.62
C LEU A 629 49.33 18.43 -4.28
N GLY A 630 49.39 19.68 -3.79
CA GLY A 630 50.05 20.04 -2.55
C GLY A 630 49.30 19.54 -1.30
N PRO A 631 49.91 19.64 -0.11
CA PRO A 631 49.22 19.38 1.14
C PRO A 631 47.93 20.21 1.25
N GLU A 632 46.87 19.62 1.80
CA GLU A 632 45.53 20.21 1.95
C GLU A 632 44.80 20.58 0.65
N THR A 633 45.35 20.24 -0.52
CA THR A 633 44.56 20.25 -1.77
C THR A 633 43.64 19.04 -1.81
N LEU A 634 42.41 19.24 -2.27
CA LEU A 634 41.41 18.17 -2.37
C LEU A 634 41.09 17.91 -3.84
N LEU A 635 41.29 16.67 -4.27
CA LEU A 635 40.88 16.17 -5.58
C LEU A 635 39.63 15.30 -5.41
N ALA A 636 38.55 15.67 -6.09
CA ALA A 636 37.29 14.92 -6.11
C ALA A 636 37.06 14.30 -7.48
N LEU A 637 36.95 12.97 -7.50
CA LEU A 637 36.64 12.15 -8.67
C LEU A 637 35.22 11.62 -8.49
N TYR A 638 34.38 11.73 -9.51
CA TYR A 638 32.97 11.37 -9.43
C TYR A 638 32.46 10.85 -10.77
N THR A 639 31.47 9.98 -10.73
CA THR A 639 30.72 9.53 -11.91
C THR A 639 29.60 10.52 -12.27
N ASP A 640 29.09 10.38 -13.48
CA ASP A 640 28.10 11.29 -14.05
C ASP A 640 26.79 11.31 -13.26
N GLY A 641 26.38 10.24 -12.58
CA GLY A 641 25.20 10.25 -11.71
C GLY A 641 25.25 11.27 -10.56
N LEU A 642 26.42 11.85 -10.23
CA LEU A 642 26.51 12.96 -9.29
C LEU A 642 26.09 14.31 -9.91
N VAL A 643 26.19 14.45 -11.23
CA VAL A 643 26.02 15.72 -11.97
C VAL A 643 24.96 15.67 -13.08
N GLU A 644 24.53 14.50 -13.52
CA GLU A 644 23.51 14.33 -14.55
C GLU A 644 22.10 14.45 -13.95
N ASP A 645 21.44 15.55 -14.27
CA ASP A 645 20.01 15.78 -13.99
C ASP A 645 19.24 15.90 -15.32
N PRO A 646 18.18 15.10 -15.56
CA PRO A 646 17.45 15.13 -16.81
C PRO A 646 16.92 16.54 -17.16
N GLY A 647 17.42 17.07 -18.28
CA GLY A 647 17.03 18.39 -18.79
C GLY A 647 17.90 19.56 -18.33
N SER A 648 18.97 19.30 -17.57
CA SER A 648 19.96 20.28 -17.13
C SER A 648 21.23 20.25 -18.00
N ASP A 649 21.95 21.37 -18.07
CA ASP A 649 23.28 21.43 -18.71
C ASP A 649 24.34 20.89 -17.75
N ILE A 650 25.04 19.83 -18.17
CA ILE A 650 26.08 19.17 -17.37
C ILE A 650 27.21 20.11 -16.95
N THR A 651 27.50 21.15 -17.75
CA THR A 651 28.54 22.13 -17.39
C THR A 651 28.10 22.97 -16.20
N GLY A 652 26.80 23.30 -16.12
CA GLY A 652 26.20 24.02 -15.02
C GLY A 652 26.19 23.19 -13.74
N THR A 653 25.74 21.94 -13.81
CA THR A 653 25.68 21.05 -12.64
C THR A 653 27.06 20.73 -12.07
N ILE A 654 28.09 20.61 -12.91
CA ILE A 654 29.50 20.51 -12.48
C ILE A 654 29.95 21.79 -11.76
N ALA A 655 29.56 22.97 -12.25
CA ALA A 655 29.89 24.24 -11.61
C ALA A 655 29.19 24.39 -10.24
N ASP A 656 27.93 23.98 -10.15
CA ASP A 656 27.16 23.97 -8.90
C ASP A 656 27.78 23.01 -7.87
N LEU A 657 28.21 21.81 -8.32
CA LEU A 657 28.93 20.87 -7.47
C LEU A 657 30.27 21.44 -6.98
N ALA A 658 31.00 22.17 -7.83
CA ALA A 658 32.23 22.84 -7.45
C ALA A 658 31.98 23.94 -6.40
N GLU A 659 30.93 24.75 -6.56
CA GLU A 659 30.53 25.77 -5.61
C GLU A 659 30.14 25.14 -4.25
N HIS A 660 29.34 24.07 -4.26
CA HIS A 660 28.96 23.33 -3.05
C HIS A 660 30.19 22.75 -2.32
N LEU A 661 31.14 22.17 -3.07
CA LEU A 661 32.39 21.66 -2.51
C LEU A 661 33.25 22.78 -1.90
N GLY A 662 33.27 23.98 -2.50
CA GLY A 662 33.98 25.15 -1.96
C GLY A 662 33.33 25.73 -0.69
N THR A 663 32.00 25.76 -0.63
CA THR A 663 31.23 26.34 0.49
C THR A 663 31.07 25.39 1.68
N SER A 664 31.29 24.09 1.49
CA SER A 664 31.22 23.06 2.55
C SER A 664 32.29 23.19 3.66
N GLY A 665 33.26 24.11 3.54
CA GLY A 665 34.25 24.38 4.59
C GLY A 665 35.22 23.22 4.89
N ASP A 666 35.86 23.24 6.06
CA ASP A 666 36.86 22.25 6.49
C ASP A 666 36.26 21.02 7.17
N LEU A 667 35.10 20.57 6.68
CA LEU A 667 34.48 19.35 7.17
C LEU A 667 35.44 18.16 7.03
N PRO A 668 35.42 17.21 7.99
CA PRO A 668 36.09 15.94 7.81
C PRO A 668 35.64 15.27 6.50
N LEU A 669 36.59 14.64 5.78
CA LEU A 669 36.33 14.06 4.46
C LEU A 669 35.08 13.19 4.41
N HIS A 670 34.83 12.34 5.41
CA HIS A 670 33.65 11.48 5.44
C HIS A 670 32.32 12.27 5.43
N GLN A 671 32.23 13.40 6.16
CA GLN A 671 31.06 14.26 6.16
C GLN A 671 30.94 15.06 4.85
N LEU A 672 32.08 15.41 4.26
CA LEU A 672 32.12 16.09 2.98
C LEU A 672 31.59 15.20 1.85
N VAL A 673 31.97 13.92 1.82
CA VAL A 673 31.40 12.97 0.84
C VAL A 673 29.89 12.84 1.02
N ASP A 674 29.41 12.67 2.25
CA ASP A 674 27.98 12.52 2.53
C ASP A 674 27.19 13.78 2.14
N SER A 675 27.75 14.98 2.35
CA SER A 675 27.16 16.27 1.95
C SER A 675 27.02 16.42 0.43
N LEU A 676 28.03 16.00 -0.33
CA LEU A 676 28.00 16.07 -1.80
C LEU A 676 26.93 15.15 -2.39
N VAL A 677 26.82 13.95 -1.84
CA VAL A 677 25.81 12.95 -2.26
C VAL A 677 24.39 13.43 -1.97
N GLN A 678 24.14 14.02 -0.81
CA GLN A 678 22.79 14.46 -0.41
C GLN A 678 22.28 15.67 -1.23
N HIS A 679 23.18 16.40 -1.88
CA HIS A 679 22.83 17.58 -2.66
C HIS A 679 22.22 17.25 -4.04
N THR A 680 22.40 16.02 -4.53
CA THR A 680 21.94 15.62 -5.88
C THR A 680 20.63 14.83 -5.86
N ARG A 681 19.89 14.88 -6.98
CA ARG A 681 18.71 14.04 -7.20
C ARG A 681 19.14 12.72 -7.84
N ARG A 682 18.61 11.60 -7.32
CA ARG A 682 19.05 10.25 -7.67
C ARG A 682 18.39 9.75 -8.96
N THR A 683 19.10 9.83 -10.07
CA THR A 683 18.67 9.27 -11.36
C THR A 683 19.52 8.09 -11.80
N ASP A 684 20.81 8.08 -11.44
CA ASP A 684 21.76 7.00 -11.76
C ASP A 684 22.61 6.60 -10.53
N ASP A 685 23.51 5.63 -10.71
CA ASP A 685 24.52 5.25 -9.72
C ASP A 685 25.50 6.40 -9.46
N ILE A 686 26.04 6.46 -8.24
CA ILE A 686 27.00 7.48 -7.84
C ILE A 686 28.22 6.80 -7.22
N ALA A 687 29.38 6.95 -7.85
CA ALA A 687 30.67 6.75 -7.22
C ALA A 687 31.34 8.11 -6.99
N LEU A 688 31.88 8.30 -5.77
CA LEU A 688 32.60 9.52 -5.38
C LEU A 688 33.83 9.14 -4.57
N LEU A 689 34.99 9.65 -4.99
CA LEU A 689 36.29 9.45 -4.36
C LEU A 689 36.95 10.80 -4.08
N LEU A 690 37.20 11.09 -2.80
CA LEU A 690 37.89 12.29 -2.33
C LEU A 690 39.30 11.95 -1.86
N LEU A 691 40.28 12.71 -2.35
CA LEU A 691 41.70 12.50 -2.10
C LEU A 691 42.32 13.81 -1.60
N ARG A 692 42.91 13.79 -0.41
CA ARG A 692 43.59 14.95 0.16
C ARG A 692 44.98 14.58 0.67
N PRO A 693 46.07 15.04 0.02
CA PRO A 693 47.40 14.85 0.58
C PRO A 693 47.55 15.64 1.87
N HIS A 694 48.24 15.06 2.83
CA HIS A 694 48.56 15.68 4.10
C HIS A 694 50.08 15.56 4.35
N ALA A 695 50.65 16.53 5.05
CA ALA A 695 52.05 16.49 5.46
C ALA A 695 52.29 15.38 6.50
N GLY A 696 52.60 14.17 6.04
CA GLY A 696 52.76 12.98 6.89
C GLY A 696 53.68 13.20 8.10
N THR A 697 53.13 13.03 9.31
CA THR A 697 53.91 12.59 10.48
C THR A 697 53.62 11.11 10.69
N ALA A 698 54.64 10.31 11.04
CA ALA A 698 54.53 8.85 11.21
C ALA A 698 53.35 8.41 12.11
N PRO A 699 52.73 7.24 11.86
CA PRO A 699 51.43 6.90 12.44
C PRO A 699 51.47 6.74 13.97
N HIS A 700 50.55 7.43 14.65
CA HIS A 700 50.17 7.11 16.03
C HIS A 700 49.33 5.83 16.04
N ILE A 701 49.82 4.81 16.74
CA ILE A 701 49.06 3.60 17.09
C ILE A 701 47.95 4.03 18.06
N GLY A 702 46.71 4.10 17.57
CA GLY A 702 45.51 4.39 18.36
C GLY A 702 44.50 3.26 18.19
N SER A 703 44.21 2.57 19.30
CA SER A 703 43.38 1.38 19.42
C SER A 703 41.95 1.55 18.90
N SER A 704 41.50 0.56 18.14
CA SER A 704 40.12 0.28 17.78
C SER A 704 39.23 0.11 19.03
N GLY A 705 38.19 0.94 19.15
CA GLY A 705 37.07 0.73 20.06
C GLY A 705 35.82 0.39 19.24
N GLN A 706 35.31 -0.82 19.44
CA GLN A 706 34.00 -1.28 18.94
C GLN A 706 32.86 -0.46 19.57
N THR A 707 31.92 0.00 18.74
CA THR A 707 30.48 -0.38 18.76
C THR A 707 29.80 0.22 17.55
#